data_AF-A0A7Y3SYS3-F1
#
_entry.id   AF-A0A7Y3SYS3-F1
#
_cell.length_a   1.000
_cell.length_b   1.000
_cell.length_c   1.000
_cell.angle_alpha   90.00
_cell.angle_beta   90.00
_cell.angle_gamma   90.00
#
_symmetry.space_group_name_H-M   'P 1'
#
loop_
_entity.id
_entity.type
_entity.pdbx_description
1 polymer ?
#
loop_
_entity_poly.entity_id
_entity_poly.type
_entity_poly.pdbx_seq_one_letter_code
_entity_poly.pdbx_strand_id
1 'polypeptide(L)'
;MKSNKVGTVLLSLGLGIGFVFAVGNYSSSMASPTAKVSSSTYRSEVYRPQYHFTPDSGWMNDPNGMVYYKGEYHLFYQYNPNSTSWGPMHWGHAISKDLVNWTQEPIALYPDKNGDIFSGSVVVDWNNSSGFFNDTSDKTGLVAFFTNASGAGGQEQSIAYSKDSGKTWTEYNGNPVVANPPSTPDFRDPKVSWDNVHKKWVMTLAVGDRVEFFNSSNLKKWTKTGEFGSQGQGSHAGVWECPDLYQMPVDGKTGKSKWVLSLSLGASATVDSPPAAGSGMMYFVGDFDGSKFIADPQFKVTNIAENNGFVKGYDLMPGDIVKVYDSKTSGKELGEGKVAQNQSSVSVQLTKNLGVNKGKVWISVVRNGKQQNMQEKDYDGQKVITDVKINVLTQAPTDENISNPGFETGDISGWTKTGNEFTDKNVTDATTWWGGAYNQTGKYHLAGFSDPAQGGAGDSGTGTLQSSEFTVGGIGEISFLVGGGDDKKNLYVTLETTDGKELSQFKSSGANSESYRRIVWDASAYIGQKLRIKVVDNATGGWGHINVDDFHVYSTVHNQNILDLAPINWIDYGPDFYAGVTWNDTTKRSDVANSKYGKYIPDGRRIFLGWMSNWAYAGTTPTDPWRSANSIPREMKLVDTNDGYKLTQQPVRELKSLQKSPTKELGKTTVQSGKSNLLSNVSGNTLEINTEFNVNSSTTAKEFGIKVKMGTNQETTIGYNPATSTLFLDRSKSGGFTYPDYMQLKQEAVMKPINNKIKLQIFVDKSSVEVFGNDGLISITDQIFSNDSSKGLELYSTGGNTSLNYLKVIPLKAAKFTPYVKKQLPYDPKKVPNNVINGEFETGDLTGWTASGSAANTFAVSSATTYLDSNHLYNKQGKYFLSSGVNGDDNRGILKSNYFKLAGDGKINFKVSGGNQSDREYVALVRGSDDKQLFTATGSNDEAFKKVEWDASKYKGQVLYIQVVDYNVGGSSHINVDDINISQSNISTK
;
A
#
# COMPACT_ATOMS: atom_id res chain seq x y z
N MET A 1 -61.18 11.53 11.72
CA MET A 1 -62.48 11.02 12.20
C MET A 1 -62.49 9.50 12.02
N LYS A 2 -62.70 8.77 13.12
CA LYS A 2 -63.11 7.35 13.25
C LYS A 2 -62.16 6.31 12.58
N SER A 3 -61.21 5.69 13.29
CA SER A 3 -61.29 4.75 14.43
C SER A 3 -61.54 3.29 14.03
N ASN A 4 -60.74 2.42 14.66
CA ASN A 4 -61.08 1.09 15.18
C ASN A 4 -61.06 -0.08 14.17
N LYS A 5 -60.51 -1.27 14.45
CA LYS A 5 -60.05 -1.99 15.67
C LYS A 5 -59.09 -3.11 15.16
N VAL A 6 -57.92 -3.34 15.74
CA VAL A 6 -57.62 -4.25 16.87
C VAL A 6 -58.20 -5.66 16.74
N GLY A 7 -57.30 -6.65 16.71
CA GLY A 7 -57.57 -8.07 16.88
C GLY A 7 -56.26 -8.86 17.05
N THR A 8 -55.76 -8.91 18.28
CA THR A 8 -54.63 -9.74 18.74
C THR A 8 -55.15 -11.13 19.12
N VAL A 9 -54.53 -12.24 18.68
CA VAL A 9 -54.43 -13.50 19.47
C VAL A 9 -53.13 -14.24 19.12
N LEU A 10 -52.54 -14.78 20.18
CA LEU A 10 -51.26 -15.45 20.40
C LEU A 10 -51.17 -16.92 19.89
N LEU A 11 -49.91 -17.34 19.69
CA LEU A 11 -49.24 -18.64 19.95
C LEU A 11 -49.91 -19.98 19.58
N SER A 12 -49.16 -20.82 18.85
CA SER A 12 -48.51 -22.02 19.45
C SER A 12 -47.66 -22.80 18.43
N LEU A 13 -46.53 -23.35 18.91
CA LEU A 13 -45.58 -24.22 18.20
C LEU A 13 -46.21 -25.54 17.70
N GLY A 14 -45.63 -26.09 16.63
CA GLY A 14 -45.74 -27.49 16.25
C GLY A 14 -44.72 -27.89 15.18
N LEU A 15 -43.69 -28.66 15.58
CA LEU A 15 -42.74 -29.35 14.71
C LEU A 15 -43.43 -30.49 13.94
N GLY A 16 -43.05 -30.70 12.68
CA GLY A 16 -43.44 -31.89 11.91
C GLY A 16 -42.90 -31.90 10.48
N ILE A 17 -41.92 -32.76 10.23
CA ILE A 17 -41.23 -33.02 8.95
C ILE A 17 -42.17 -33.75 7.97
N GLY A 18 -42.11 -33.40 6.68
CA GLY A 18 -42.74 -34.19 5.60
C GLY A 18 -42.46 -33.62 4.21
N PHE A 19 -41.53 -34.25 3.48
CA PHE A 19 -41.25 -34.03 2.05
C PHE A 19 -42.39 -34.60 1.18
N VAL A 20 -43.00 -33.81 0.31
CA VAL A 20 -43.61 -34.28 -0.96
C VAL A 20 -43.53 -33.15 -2.01
N PHE A 21 -42.99 -33.49 -3.19
CA PHE A 21 -42.95 -32.66 -4.40
C PHE A 21 -44.35 -32.46 -5.00
N ALA A 22 -44.69 -31.23 -5.38
CA ALA A 22 -45.74 -30.97 -6.37
C ALA A 22 -45.39 -29.73 -7.22
N VAL A 23 -45.41 -29.96 -8.53
CA VAL A 23 -45.09 -29.05 -9.63
C VAL A 23 -46.24 -28.05 -9.81
N GLY A 24 -45.94 -26.77 -9.98
CA GLY A 24 -46.95 -25.73 -10.24
C GLY A 24 -46.38 -24.58 -11.08
N ASN A 25 -46.76 -24.56 -12.36
CA ASN A 25 -46.41 -23.55 -13.37
C ASN A 25 -46.85 -22.14 -12.97
N TYR A 26 -45.93 -21.16 -13.11
CA TYR A 26 -46.28 -19.75 -13.24
C TYR A 26 -45.80 -19.23 -14.61
N SER A 27 -46.76 -18.90 -15.46
CA SER A 27 -46.54 -18.18 -16.71
C SER A 27 -46.23 -16.71 -16.40
N SER A 28 -45.09 -16.22 -16.87
CA SER A 28 -44.72 -14.80 -16.81
C SER A 28 -44.84 -14.20 -18.21
N SER A 29 -45.78 -13.27 -18.39
CA SER A 29 -45.87 -12.46 -19.61
C SER A 29 -44.70 -11.46 -19.64
N MET A 30 -43.78 -11.64 -20.58
CA MET A 30 -42.71 -10.68 -20.85
C MET A 30 -43.27 -9.40 -21.49
N ALA A 31 -43.19 -8.29 -20.76
CA ALA A 31 -43.11 -6.97 -21.38
C ALA A 31 -41.62 -6.67 -21.65
N SER A 32 -41.30 -6.35 -22.90
CA SER A 32 -39.95 -5.98 -23.36
C SER A 32 -39.42 -4.73 -22.64
N PRO A 33 -38.17 -4.73 -22.14
CA PRO A 33 -37.51 -3.49 -21.78
C PRO A 33 -36.47 -3.13 -22.85
N THR A 34 -36.84 -2.25 -23.78
CA THR A 34 -35.86 -1.31 -24.34
C THR A 34 -35.61 -0.20 -23.31
N ALA A 35 -34.85 -0.52 -22.27
CA ALA A 35 -34.38 0.46 -21.30
C ALA A 35 -32.92 0.80 -21.60
N LYS A 36 -32.66 2.07 -21.93
CA LYS A 36 -31.32 2.66 -21.86
C LYS A 36 -30.75 2.34 -20.47
N VAL A 37 -29.55 1.76 -20.42
CA VAL A 37 -28.80 1.57 -19.17
C VAL A 37 -28.62 2.97 -18.54
N SER A 38 -29.40 3.22 -17.50
CA SER A 38 -29.33 4.42 -16.69
C SER A 38 -28.22 4.24 -15.66
N SER A 39 -27.41 5.28 -15.47
CA SER A 39 -26.31 5.39 -14.50
C SER A 39 -26.76 5.39 -13.03
N SER A 40 -27.83 4.68 -12.67
CA SER A 40 -28.52 4.81 -11.38
C SER A 40 -28.02 3.88 -10.26
N THR A 41 -26.96 3.10 -10.46
CA THR A 41 -26.40 2.16 -9.46
C THR A 41 -24.96 2.47 -9.02
N TYR A 42 -24.24 3.35 -9.70
CA TYR A 42 -22.86 3.69 -9.35
C TYR A 42 -22.82 4.47 -8.02
N ARG A 43 -21.95 4.05 -7.08
CA ARG A 43 -21.87 4.57 -5.70
C ARG A 43 -23.02 4.21 -4.75
N SER A 44 -23.87 3.27 -5.15
CA SER A 44 -24.89 2.67 -4.27
C SER A 44 -24.39 1.48 -3.45
N GLU A 45 -23.23 0.93 -3.80
CA GLU A 45 -22.67 -0.28 -3.18
C GLU A 45 -22.44 -0.10 -1.67
N VAL A 46 -22.47 -1.22 -0.96
CA VAL A 46 -22.15 -1.28 0.47
C VAL A 46 -20.69 -0.81 0.64
N TYR A 47 -20.44 -0.06 1.71
CA TYR A 47 -19.14 0.52 2.05
C TYR A 47 -18.55 1.54 1.06
N ARG A 48 -19.07 1.70 -0.17
CA ARG A 48 -18.44 2.62 -1.13
C ARG A 48 -18.46 4.08 -0.63
N PRO A 49 -17.28 4.69 -0.37
CA PRO A 49 -17.20 6.09 0.05
C PRO A 49 -17.98 7.01 -0.90
N GLN A 50 -18.47 8.12 -0.38
CA GLN A 50 -19.32 9.07 -1.11
C GLN A 50 -18.58 10.35 -1.48
N TYR A 51 -17.46 10.66 -0.83
CA TYR A 51 -16.64 11.84 -1.15
C TYR A 51 -15.13 11.59 -1.19
N HIS A 52 -14.69 10.35 -0.96
CA HIS A 52 -13.33 9.88 -1.27
C HIS A 52 -13.25 9.32 -2.68
N PHE A 53 -12.09 9.38 -3.35
CA PHE A 53 -11.90 8.72 -4.64
C PHE A 53 -11.80 7.20 -4.50
N THR A 54 -12.40 6.48 -5.44
CA THR A 54 -12.29 5.02 -5.62
C THR A 54 -12.30 4.76 -7.13
N PRO A 55 -11.60 3.75 -7.66
CA PRO A 55 -11.85 3.32 -9.02
C PRO A 55 -13.29 2.85 -9.15
N ASP A 56 -13.84 2.88 -10.37
CA ASP A 56 -15.15 2.32 -10.64
C ASP A 56 -15.25 0.82 -10.34
N SER A 57 -14.20 0.05 -10.64
CA SER A 57 -14.02 -1.34 -10.23
C SER A 57 -12.54 -1.73 -10.18
N GLY A 58 -12.21 -2.90 -9.64
CA GLY A 58 -10.84 -3.41 -9.54
C GLY A 58 -10.13 -3.00 -8.26
N TRP A 59 -8.83 -3.26 -8.21
CA TRP A 59 -7.95 -2.92 -7.09
C TRP A 59 -7.24 -1.60 -7.34
N MET A 60 -7.23 -0.73 -6.34
CA MET A 60 -6.36 0.44 -6.30
C MET A 60 -5.43 0.36 -5.09
N ASN A 61 -4.18 0.84 -5.23
CA ASN A 61 -3.36 1.21 -4.07
C ASN A 61 -2.82 2.63 -4.19
N ASP A 62 -1.52 2.78 -4.34
CA ASP A 62 -0.79 4.04 -4.18
C ASP A 62 -1.30 5.11 -5.16
N PRO A 63 -1.53 6.35 -4.70
CA PRO A 63 -1.65 7.47 -5.62
C PRO A 63 -0.31 7.70 -6.33
N ASN A 64 -0.37 7.91 -7.63
CA ASN A 64 0.79 8.14 -8.49
C ASN A 64 0.61 9.40 -9.32
N GLY A 65 1.71 9.87 -9.91
CA GLY A 65 1.66 10.83 -11.00
C GLY A 65 0.95 12.15 -10.69
N MET A 66 0.79 12.51 -9.42
CA MET A 66 -0.07 13.62 -9.03
C MET A 66 0.52 14.94 -9.52
N VAL A 67 -0.13 15.57 -10.49
CA VAL A 67 0.33 16.80 -11.14
C VAL A 67 -0.85 17.72 -11.42
N TYR A 68 -0.64 19.03 -11.26
CA TYR A 68 -1.59 20.04 -11.72
C TYR A 68 -1.18 20.54 -13.10
N TYR A 69 -2.07 20.44 -14.09
CA TYR A 69 -1.76 20.86 -15.44
C TYR A 69 -2.99 21.46 -16.14
N LYS A 70 -2.81 22.65 -16.74
CA LYS A 70 -3.83 23.35 -17.56
C LYS A 70 -5.22 23.47 -16.91
N GLY A 71 -5.27 23.62 -15.57
CA GLY A 71 -6.52 23.83 -14.82
C GLY A 71 -7.08 22.58 -14.15
N GLU A 72 -6.40 21.44 -14.26
CA GLU A 72 -6.89 20.14 -13.79
C GLU A 72 -5.85 19.50 -12.85
N TYR A 73 -6.35 18.94 -11.75
CA TYR A 73 -5.62 18.03 -10.88
C TYR A 73 -5.70 16.64 -11.48
N HIS A 74 -4.56 16.07 -11.86
CA HIS A 74 -4.45 14.69 -12.28
C HIS A 74 -4.12 13.82 -11.07
N LEU A 75 -4.84 12.71 -10.94
CA LEU A 75 -4.59 11.64 -9.98
C LEU A 75 -4.38 10.37 -10.80
N PHE A 76 -3.15 9.86 -10.83
CA PHE A 76 -2.90 8.50 -11.28
C PHE A 76 -2.85 7.58 -10.06
N TYR A 77 -2.92 6.28 -10.27
CA TYR A 77 -2.89 5.33 -9.16
C TYR A 77 -2.53 3.93 -9.65
N GLN A 78 -1.84 3.18 -8.80
CA GLN A 78 -1.61 1.75 -9.02
C GLN A 78 -2.96 1.05 -9.15
N TYR A 79 -3.13 0.30 -10.25
CA TYR A 79 -4.44 -0.21 -10.65
C TYR A 79 -4.38 -1.62 -11.21
N ASN A 80 -5.19 -2.53 -10.66
CA ASN A 80 -5.58 -3.76 -11.35
C ASN A 80 -7.02 -3.61 -11.85
N PRO A 81 -7.25 -3.42 -13.16
CA PRO A 81 -8.59 -3.33 -13.72
C PRO A 81 -9.38 -4.65 -13.66
N ASN A 82 -8.70 -5.77 -13.51
CA ASN A 82 -9.27 -7.09 -13.78
C ASN A 82 -9.63 -7.87 -12.51
N SER A 83 -9.13 -7.43 -11.36
CA SER A 83 -9.38 -8.08 -10.08
C SER A 83 -9.47 -7.05 -8.95
N THR A 84 -10.20 -7.37 -7.90
CA THR A 84 -10.16 -6.64 -6.63
C THR A 84 -8.96 -7.03 -5.78
N SER A 85 -8.01 -7.81 -6.30
CA SER A 85 -6.72 -8.12 -5.68
C SER A 85 -5.56 -7.45 -6.42
N TRP A 86 -4.47 -7.26 -5.70
CA TRP A 86 -3.20 -6.87 -6.30
C TRP A 86 -2.79 -7.89 -7.39
N GLY A 87 -2.16 -7.41 -8.46
CA GLY A 87 -1.83 -8.19 -9.65
C GLY A 87 -1.10 -7.32 -10.68
N PRO A 88 -1.08 -7.68 -11.97
CA PRO A 88 -0.37 -6.92 -12.99
C PRO A 88 -0.75 -5.44 -12.97
N MET A 89 0.20 -4.61 -12.55
CA MET A 89 -0.07 -3.23 -12.21
C MET A 89 -0.07 -2.32 -13.44
N HIS A 90 -1.14 -1.55 -13.53
CA HIS A 90 -1.33 -0.45 -14.47
C HIS A 90 -1.31 0.88 -13.71
N TRP A 91 -1.26 1.99 -14.43
CA TRP A 91 -1.68 3.28 -13.88
C TRP A 91 -3.09 3.62 -14.32
N GLY A 92 -4.04 3.59 -13.38
CA GLY A 92 -5.33 4.23 -13.56
C GLY A 92 -5.20 5.75 -13.58
N HIS A 93 -6.23 6.46 -14.05
CA HIS A 93 -6.20 7.92 -14.17
C HIS A 93 -7.57 8.53 -13.85
N ALA A 94 -7.57 9.59 -13.07
CA ALA A 94 -8.71 10.47 -12.86
C ALA A 94 -8.29 11.93 -12.86
N ILE A 95 -9.22 12.81 -13.24
CA ILE A 95 -9.04 14.25 -13.21
C ILE A 95 -10.10 14.94 -12.36
N SER A 96 -9.72 16.04 -11.73
CA SER A 96 -10.61 16.93 -10.99
C SER A 96 -10.24 18.39 -11.20
N LYS A 97 -11.22 19.28 -11.06
CA LYS A 97 -10.99 20.74 -11.02
C LYS A 97 -10.95 21.31 -9.61
N ASP A 98 -11.36 20.51 -8.62
CA ASP A 98 -11.60 20.95 -7.24
C ASP A 98 -11.17 19.91 -6.19
N LEU A 99 -10.46 18.85 -6.59
CA LEU A 99 -9.99 17.75 -5.74
C LEU A 99 -11.11 16.90 -5.10
N VAL A 100 -12.38 17.20 -5.40
CA VAL A 100 -13.55 16.57 -4.77
C VAL A 100 -14.38 15.82 -5.79
N ASN A 101 -14.68 16.47 -6.92
CA ASN A 101 -15.46 15.90 -8.01
C ASN A 101 -14.52 15.31 -9.05
N TRP A 102 -14.58 13.99 -9.24
CA TRP A 102 -13.64 13.25 -10.06
C TRP A 102 -14.29 12.69 -11.33
N THR A 103 -13.55 12.72 -12.42
CA THR A 103 -13.86 12.00 -13.66
C THR A 103 -12.75 11.00 -13.91
N GLN A 104 -13.10 9.72 -13.98
CA GLN A 104 -12.15 8.67 -14.33
C GLN A 104 -11.90 8.71 -15.84
N GLU A 105 -10.63 8.71 -16.21
CA GLU A 105 -10.11 8.70 -17.57
C GLU A 105 -9.69 7.27 -17.96
N PRO A 106 -9.34 7.00 -19.23
CA PRO A 106 -8.74 5.72 -19.61
C PRO A 106 -7.50 5.39 -18.75
N ILE A 107 -7.16 4.10 -18.68
CA ILE A 107 -5.87 3.66 -18.12
C ILE A 107 -4.75 4.40 -18.84
N ALA A 108 -3.82 4.98 -18.07
CA ALA A 108 -2.75 5.82 -18.58
C ALA A 108 -1.55 5.00 -19.06
N LEU A 109 -1.10 4.03 -18.27
CA LEU A 109 0.03 3.16 -18.56
C LEU A 109 -0.36 1.70 -18.32
N TYR A 110 0.07 0.83 -19.20
CA TYR A 110 -0.15 -0.62 -19.16
C TYR A 110 1.18 -1.33 -18.92
N PRO A 111 1.19 -2.52 -18.28
CA PRO A 111 2.37 -3.37 -18.26
C PRO A 111 2.97 -3.54 -19.66
N ASP A 112 4.29 -3.55 -19.73
CA ASP A 112 5.04 -3.56 -20.98
C ASP A 112 6.10 -4.69 -20.98
N LYS A 113 6.96 -4.66 -22.01
CA LYS A 113 8.09 -5.58 -22.15
C LYS A 113 9.20 -5.41 -21.11
N ASN A 114 9.10 -4.50 -20.16
CA ASN A 114 10.04 -4.32 -19.06
C ASN A 114 9.40 -4.75 -17.73
N GLY A 115 8.08 -4.59 -17.55
CA GLY A 115 7.39 -5.14 -16.39
C GLY A 115 6.01 -4.58 -16.15
N ASP A 116 5.48 -4.90 -14.97
CA ASP A 116 4.36 -4.15 -14.41
C ASP A 116 4.75 -2.69 -14.18
N ILE A 117 3.75 -1.81 -14.26
CA ILE A 117 3.94 -0.38 -14.00
C ILE A 117 3.70 -0.14 -12.52
N PHE A 118 4.79 0.01 -11.77
CA PHE A 118 4.80 0.34 -10.35
C PHE A 118 4.75 1.85 -10.13
N SER A 119 4.70 2.24 -8.86
CA SER A 119 4.49 3.61 -8.41
C SER A 119 5.51 4.60 -8.97
N GLY A 120 5.14 5.88 -8.94
CA GLY A 120 5.97 6.95 -9.49
C GLY A 120 5.25 8.30 -9.57
N SER A 121 5.81 9.20 -10.38
CA SER A 121 5.42 10.61 -10.41
C SER A 121 5.31 11.18 -11.82
N VAL A 122 4.65 12.34 -11.95
CA VAL A 122 4.53 13.06 -13.22
C VAL A 122 4.96 14.50 -12.98
N VAL A 123 5.70 15.06 -13.94
CA VAL A 123 6.11 16.47 -13.95
C VAL A 123 5.64 17.16 -15.22
N VAL A 124 5.46 18.48 -15.14
CA VAL A 124 5.31 19.31 -16.33
C VAL A 124 6.69 19.76 -16.82
N ASP A 125 7.07 19.35 -18.04
CA ASP A 125 8.33 19.79 -18.66
C ASP A 125 8.13 21.13 -19.38
N TRP A 126 7.95 22.20 -18.58
CA TRP A 126 7.67 23.56 -19.07
C TRP A 126 8.68 24.10 -20.09
N ASN A 127 9.95 23.66 -20.00
CA ASN A 127 11.04 24.16 -20.84
C ASN A 127 11.45 23.16 -21.93
N ASN A 128 10.69 22.08 -22.12
CA ASN A 128 11.03 20.99 -23.03
C ASN A 128 12.47 20.48 -22.83
N SER A 129 12.92 20.37 -21.58
CA SER A 129 14.26 19.89 -21.23
C SER A 129 14.48 18.44 -21.70
N SER A 130 13.40 17.66 -21.82
CA SER A 130 13.40 16.32 -22.42
C SER A 130 13.57 16.32 -23.95
N GLY A 131 13.10 17.36 -24.64
CA GLY A 131 13.00 17.43 -26.09
C GLY A 131 11.78 16.73 -26.69
N PHE A 132 10.88 16.15 -25.88
CA PHE A 132 9.71 15.39 -26.38
C PHE A 132 8.63 16.25 -27.04
N PHE A 133 8.59 17.55 -26.74
CA PHE A 133 7.49 18.44 -27.11
C PHE A 133 7.85 19.38 -28.27
N ASN A 134 8.84 19.00 -29.10
CA ASN A 134 9.27 19.81 -30.25
C ASN A 134 8.18 20.01 -31.31
N ASP A 135 7.15 19.19 -31.34
CA ASP A 135 6.02 19.28 -32.26
C ASP A 135 4.77 19.91 -31.63
N THR A 136 4.79 20.25 -30.34
CA THR A 136 3.67 20.95 -29.69
C THR A 136 3.81 22.46 -29.84
N SER A 137 2.67 23.15 -29.93
CA SER A 137 2.63 24.61 -30.15
C SER A 137 3.28 25.44 -29.04
N ASP A 138 3.26 24.93 -27.80
CA ASP A 138 3.79 25.59 -26.61
C ASP A 138 5.11 24.99 -26.11
N LYS A 139 5.61 23.94 -26.77
CA LYS A 139 6.81 23.18 -26.36
C LYS A 139 6.72 22.70 -24.91
N THR A 140 5.54 22.22 -24.50
CA THR A 140 5.29 21.73 -23.14
C THR A 140 4.43 20.47 -23.19
N GLY A 141 4.60 19.61 -22.20
CA GLY A 141 3.72 18.48 -21.92
C GLY A 141 4.08 17.81 -20.60
N LEU A 142 3.52 16.62 -20.39
CA LEU A 142 3.71 15.84 -19.17
C LEU A 142 4.73 14.72 -19.40
N VAL A 143 5.57 14.46 -18.40
CA VAL A 143 6.49 13.33 -18.38
C VAL A 143 6.23 12.52 -17.10
N ALA A 144 5.86 11.26 -17.27
CA ALA A 144 5.71 10.28 -16.20
C ALA A 144 7.04 9.58 -15.96
N PHE A 145 7.33 9.34 -14.69
CA PHE A 145 8.41 8.51 -14.16
C PHE A 145 7.78 7.40 -13.36
N PHE A 146 8.13 6.16 -13.65
CA PHE A 146 7.55 4.99 -13.01
C PHE A 146 8.60 3.91 -12.89
N THR A 147 8.39 2.99 -11.94
CA THR A 147 9.18 1.78 -11.86
C THR A 147 8.58 0.72 -12.78
N ASN A 148 9.38 0.10 -13.64
CA ASN A 148 9.03 -1.20 -14.22
C ASN A 148 9.49 -2.29 -13.26
N ALA A 149 8.56 -3.17 -12.85
CA ALA A 149 8.86 -4.34 -12.04
C ALA A 149 8.73 -5.61 -12.88
N SER A 150 9.86 -6.25 -13.16
CA SER A 150 9.91 -7.51 -13.93
C SER A 150 9.42 -8.70 -13.11
N GLY A 151 8.86 -9.72 -13.77
CA GLY A 151 8.47 -10.98 -13.12
C GLY A 151 9.63 -11.73 -12.45
N ALA A 152 10.88 -11.43 -12.84
CA ALA A 152 12.10 -11.99 -12.25
C ALA A 152 12.63 -11.18 -11.04
N GLY A 153 11.89 -10.18 -10.55
CA GLY A 153 12.23 -9.41 -9.35
C GLY A 153 13.12 -8.18 -9.57
N GLY A 154 13.54 -7.89 -10.79
CA GLY A 154 14.25 -6.65 -11.11
C GLY A 154 13.31 -5.42 -11.17
N GLN A 155 13.72 -4.31 -10.56
CA GLN A 155 12.99 -3.04 -10.54
C GLN A 155 13.83 -1.92 -11.17
N GLU A 156 13.34 -1.24 -12.19
CA GLU A 156 14.09 -0.21 -12.93
C GLU A 156 13.24 1.03 -13.22
N GLN A 157 13.86 2.19 -13.44
CA GLN A 157 13.13 3.46 -13.59
C GLN A 157 12.99 3.83 -15.05
N SER A 158 11.76 4.07 -15.47
CA SER A 158 11.37 4.34 -16.85
C SER A 158 10.57 5.63 -16.96
N ILE A 159 10.42 6.12 -18.19
CA ILE A 159 9.61 7.30 -18.49
C ILE A 159 8.65 7.10 -19.67
N ALA A 160 7.54 7.85 -19.62
CA ALA A 160 6.62 8.05 -20.73
C ALA A 160 6.25 9.53 -20.81
N TYR A 161 5.77 10.00 -21.97
CA TYR A 161 5.37 11.39 -22.15
C TYR A 161 4.00 11.52 -22.79
N SER A 162 3.29 12.60 -22.45
CA SER A 162 1.96 12.92 -22.98
C SER A 162 1.93 14.32 -23.58
N LYS A 163 1.42 14.39 -24.81
CA LYS A 163 1.24 15.62 -25.61
C LYS A 163 -0.18 16.17 -25.56
N ASP A 164 -1.12 15.44 -24.95
CA ASP A 164 -2.56 15.71 -24.97
C ASP A 164 -3.16 15.88 -23.56
N SER A 165 -2.34 16.41 -22.65
CA SER A 165 -2.70 16.65 -21.24
C SER A 165 -2.99 15.36 -20.45
N GLY A 166 -2.17 14.32 -20.65
CA GLY A 166 -2.22 13.10 -19.85
C GLY A 166 -3.27 12.09 -20.28
N LYS A 167 -3.93 12.29 -21.43
CA LYS A 167 -4.97 11.37 -21.93
C LYS A 167 -4.37 10.14 -22.62
N THR A 168 -3.29 10.35 -23.36
CA THR A 168 -2.51 9.27 -23.97
C THR A 168 -1.03 9.45 -23.66
N TRP A 169 -0.33 8.32 -23.57
CA TRP A 169 1.08 8.27 -23.18
C TRP A 169 1.88 7.50 -24.23
N THR A 170 3.07 8.01 -24.52
CA THR A 170 4.07 7.34 -25.36
C THR A 170 5.27 6.98 -24.49
N GLU A 171 5.57 5.69 -24.40
CA GLU A 171 6.78 5.20 -23.72
C GLU A 171 8.04 5.67 -24.45
N TYR A 172 9.08 5.94 -23.67
CA TYR A 172 10.37 6.32 -24.23
C TYR A 172 11.15 5.07 -24.67
N ASN A 173 11.48 4.99 -25.96
CA ASN A 173 12.22 3.86 -26.54
C ASN A 173 13.59 3.59 -25.87
N GLY A 174 14.15 4.56 -25.15
CA GLY A 174 15.41 4.41 -24.42
C GLY A 174 15.24 4.02 -22.95
N ASN A 175 14.07 3.51 -22.55
CA ASN A 175 13.87 2.94 -21.21
C ASN A 175 14.70 1.64 -21.01
N PRO A 176 15.14 1.37 -19.77
CA PRO A 176 15.02 2.22 -18.58
C PRO A 176 15.97 3.44 -18.60
N VAL A 177 15.58 4.54 -17.95
CA VAL A 177 16.43 5.73 -17.76
C VAL A 177 17.36 5.60 -16.54
N VAL A 178 17.01 4.74 -15.58
CA VAL A 178 17.89 4.31 -14.49
C VAL A 178 17.70 2.80 -14.33
N ALA A 179 18.70 2.03 -14.75
CA ALA A 179 18.68 0.57 -14.65
C ALA A 179 18.77 0.10 -13.18
N ASN A 180 18.22 -1.08 -12.90
CA ASN A 180 18.34 -1.69 -11.58
C ASN A 180 19.82 -1.98 -11.24
N PRO A 181 20.35 -1.51 -10.10
CA PRO A 181 21.65 -1.96 -9.63
C PRO A 181 21.64 -3.47 -9.29
N PRO A 182 22.76 -4.19 -9.48
CA PRO A 182 22.88 -5.58 -9.05
C PRO A 182 22.54 -5.77 -7.56
N SER A 183 21.89 -6.88 -7.22
CA SER A 183 21.56 -7.26 -5.83
C SER A 183 20.72 -6.24 -5.06
N THR A 184 19.94 -5.40 -5.76
CA THR A 184 19.03 -4.43 -5.16
C THR A 184 17.59 -4.80 -5.53
N PRO A 185 16.93 -5.69 -4.77
CA PRO A 185 15.57 -6.15 -5.10
C PRO A 185 14.53 -5.03 -4.95
N ASP A 186 14.74 -4.13 -3.99
CA ASP A 186 13.90 -2.97 -3.75
C ASP A 186 14.55 -1.70 -4.32
N PHE A 187 14.11 -1.28 -5.51
CA PHE A 187 14.60 -0.10 -6.22
C PHE A 187 13.44 0.57 -6.96
N ARG A 188 12.64 1.39 -6.27
CA ARG A 188 11.33 1.81 -6.79
C ARG A 188 10.85 3.18 -6.32
N ASP A 189 9.70 3.57 -6.88
CA ASP A 189 8.88 4.72 -6.53
C ASP A 189 9.54 6.08 -6.78
N PRO A 190 9.95 6.38 -8.03
CA PRO A 190 10.65 7.61 -8.36
C PRO A 190 9.73 8.83 -8.22
N LYS A 191 9.97 9.65 -7.20
CA LYS A 191 9.45 11.02 -7.14
C LYS A 191 10.40 11.97 -7.85
N VAL A 192 9.98 12.52 -8.97
CA VAL A 192 10.69 13.56 -9.69
C VAL A 192 10.04 14.92 -9.43
N SER A 193 10.87 15.91 -9.14
CA SER A 193 10.46 17.30 -9.00
C SER A 193 11.55 18.26 -9.48
N TRP A 194 11.16 19.51 -9.73
CA TRP A 194 12.12 20.57 -10.06
C TRP A 194 12.61 21.26 -8.79
N ASP A 195 13.92 21.25 -8.57
CA ASP A 195 14.56 22.00 -7.50
C ASP A 195 14.70 23.48 -7.92
N ASN A 196 13.84 24.33 -7.38
CA ASN A 196 13.85 25.77 -7.66
C ASN A 196 15.10 26.49 -7.14
N VAL A 197 15.77 25.95 -6.11
CA VAL A 197 16.94 26.58 -5.48
C VAL A 197 18.18 26.28 -6.33
N HIS A 198 18.34 25.03 -6.75
CA HIS A 198 19.55 24.57 -7.46
C HIS A 198 19.36 24.40 -8.97
N LYS A 199 18.14 24.66 -9.49
CA LYS A 199 17.78 24.72 -10.92
C LYS A 199 18.07 23.42 -11.69
N LYS A 200 17.59 22.30 -11.17
CA LYS A 200 17.76 20.97 -11.78
C LYS A 200 16.59 20.05 -11.44
N TRP A 201 16.44 18.99 -12.21
CA TRP A 201 15.52 17.91 -11.87
C TRP A 201 16.16 17.02 -10.81
N VAL A 202 15.39 16.70 -9.78
CA VAL A 202 15.77 15.80 -8.71
C VAL A 202 14.82 14.61 -8.74
N MET A 203 15.37 13.40 -8.71
CA MET A 203 14.64 12.16 -8.45
C MET A 203 14.99 11.69 -7.04
N THR A 204 13.95 11.45 -6.25
CA THR A 204 14.01 10.84 -4.94
C THR A 204 13.48 9.41 -5.09
N LEU A 205 14.30 8.41 -4.77
CA LEU A 205 14.03 7.01 -5.05
C LEU A 205 14.19 6.15 -3.80
N ALA A 206 13.25 5.24 -3.55
CA ALA A 206 13.35 4.28 -2.46
C ALA A 206 14.25 3.10 -2.86
N VAL A 207 15.19 2.75 -2.00
CA VAL A 207 16.19 1.71 -2.24
C VAL A 207 16.34 0.85 -0.98
N GLY A 208 15.45 -0.12 -0.80
CA GLY A 208 15.39 -0.98 0.39
C GLY A 208 15.08 -0.19 1.66
N ASP A 209 16.13 0.12 2.43
CA ASP A 209 16.07 0.76 3.75
C ASP A 209 16.43 2.25 3.74
N ARG A 210 16.63 2.83 2.55
CA ARG A 210 17.10 4.22 2.39
C ARG A 210 16.47 4.89 1.19
N VAL A 211 16.66 6.21 1.11
CA VAL A 211 16.38 7.02 -0.07
C VAL A 211 17.67 7.36 -0.79
N GLU A 212 17.69 7.24 -2.11
CA GLU A 212 18.76 7.75 -2.98
C GLU A 212 18.28 8.95 -3.80
N PHE A 213 19.16 9.93 -3.99
CA PHE A 213 18.88 11.16 -4.75
C PHE A 213 19.67 11.19 -6.06
N PHE A 214 18.98 11.45 -7.17
CA PHE A 214 19.59 11.61 -8.48
C PHE A 214 19.29 12.98 -9.06
N ASN A 215 20.21 13.51 -9.87
CA ASN A 215 20.03 14.77 -10.58
C ASN A 215 20.01 14.57 -12.10
N SER A 216 19.23 15.39 -12.80
CA SER A 216 19.20 15.45 -14.26
C SER A 216 19.01 16.87 -14.79
N SER A 217 19.57 17.13 -15.98
CA SER A 217 19.29 18.34 -16.76
C SER A 217 18.25 18.13 -17.86
N ASN A 218 17.92 16.87 -18.20
CA ASN A 218 17.15 16.54 -19.40
C ASN A 218 16.13 15.41 -19.21
N LEU A 219 15.84 15.02 -17.97
CA LEU A 219 14.88 13.97 -17.59
C LEU A 219 15.24 12.53 -18.02
N LYS A 220 16.28 12.35 -18.85
CA LYS A 220 16.67 11.06 -19.44
C LYS A 220 17.97 10.50 -18.89
N LYS A 221 18.94 11.37 -18.58
CA LYS A 221 20.24 10.99 -18.01
C LYS A 221 20.27 11.40 -16.55
N TRP A 222 20.49 10.44 -15.67
CA TRP A 222 20.47 10.63 -14.23
C TRP A 222 21.82 10.29 -13.61
N THR A 223 22.18 11.00 -12.55
CA THR A 223 23.41 10.77 -11.78
C THR A 223 23.07 10.72 -10.31
N LYS A 224 23.39 9.61 -9.62
CA LYS A 224 23.26 9.51 -8.17
C LYS A 224 24.16 10.55 -7.51
N THR A 225 23.61 11.31 -6.58
CA THR A 225 24.29 12.44 -5.92
C THR A 225 24.32 12.32 -4.40
N GLY A 226 23.42 11.54 -3.81
CA GLY A 226 23.37 11.38 -2.37
C GLY A 226 22.36 10.34 -1.91
N GLU A 227 22.26 10.18 -0.60
CA GLU A 227 21.33 9.26 0.06
C GLU A 227 20.99 9.74 1.47
N PHE A 228 19.91 9.19 2.05
CA PHE A 228 19.45 9.43 3.41
C PHE A 228 18.82 8.14 3.98
N GLY A 229 19.06 7.83 5.25
CA GLY A 229 18.51 6.65 5.95
C GLY A 229 19.55 5.59 6.30
N SER A 230 20.60 5.42 5.49
CA SER A 230 21.63 4.37 5.65
C SER A 230 22.45 4.43 6.95
N GLN A 231 22.30 5.49 7.77
CA GLN A 231 22.96 5.63 9.08
C GLN A 231 21.98 5.42 10.25
N GLY A 232 20.85 4.75 10.00
CA GLY A 232 19.83 4.44 11.00
C GLY A 232 18.91 5.61 11.34
N GLN A 233 18.67 6.50 10.37
CA GLN A 233 17.73 7.62 10.56
C GLN A 233 16.29 7.18 10.29
N GLY A 234 15.40 7.47 11.24
CA GLY A 234 13.98 7.09 11.13
C GLY A 234 13.72 5.65 11.50
N SER A 235 12.49 5.19 11.21
CA SER A 235 12.12 3.79 11.39
C SER A 235 12.57 2.96 10.20
N HIS A 236 13.05 1.76 10.49
CA HIS A 236 13.39 0.75 9.48
C HIS A 236 12.58 -0.54 9.70
N ALA A 237 11.42 -0.43 10.34
CA ALA A 237 10.53 -1.55 10.64
C ALA A 237 10.06 -2.31 9.39
N GLY A 238 10.00 -1.64 8.24
CA GLY A 238 9.66 -2.22 6.96
C GLY A 238 10.43 -1.56 5.82
N VAL A 239 10.29 -2.10 4.61
CA VAL A 239 10.90 -1.54 3.40
C VAL A 239 10.42 -0.09 3.21
N TRP A 240 11.34 0.80 2.85
CA TRP A 240 11.01 2.18 2.53
C TRP A 240 10.41 2.27 1.13
N GLU A 241 9.31 3.00 1.00
CA GLU A 241 8.55 3.14 -0.24
C GLU A 241 8.09 4.59 -0.43
N CYS A 242 7.63 4.93 -1.63
CA CYS A 242 6.95 6.18 -1.98
C CYS A 242 7.54 7.46 -1.35
N PRO A 243 8.84 7.75 -1.54
CA PRO A 243 9.43 8.95 -0.98
C PRO A 243 8.97 10.21 -1.72
N ASP A 244 8.85 11.33 -1.02
CA ASP A 244 8.58 12.64 -1.60
C ASP A 244 9.46 13.71 -0.94
N LEU A 245 10.12 14.53 -1.76
CA LEU A 245 11.00 15.62 -1.33
C LEU A 245 10.42 16.95 -1.82
N TYR A 246 10.08 17.83 -0.89
CA TYR A 246 9.47 19.11 -1.23
C TYR A 246 9.85 20.22 -0.25
N GLN A 247 9.94 21.44 -0.77
CA GLN A 247 10.15 22.63 0.03
C GLN A 247 8.81 23.16 0.59
N MET A 248 8.85 23.59 1.86
CA MET A 248 7.72 24.17 2.60
C MET A 248 8.11 25.52 3.21
N PRO A 249 7.30 26.58 3.02
CA PRO A 249 7.42 27.79 3.82
C PRO A 249 7.00 27.51 5.27
N VAL A 250 7.70 28.13 6.22
CA VAL A 250 7.34 28.07 7.65
C VAL A 250 6.24 29.09 7.91
N ASP A 251 5.06 28.60 8.33
CA ASP A 251 3.88 29.42 8.53
C ASP A 251 4.14 30.54 9.56
N GLY A 252 3.66 31.74 9.27
CA GLY A 252 3.90 32.93 10.10
C GLY A 252 5.35 33.43 10.15
N LYS A 253 6.30 32.86 9.38
CA LYS A 253 7.72 33.28 9.35
C LYS A 253 8.15 33.67 7.93
N THR A 254 7.92 34.93 7.57
CA THR A 254 8.26 35.47 6.23
C THR A 254 9.71 35.18 5.83
N GLY A 255 9.91 34.63 4.62
CA GLY A 255 11.23 34.35 4.05
C GLY A 255 11.92 33.09 4.60
N LYS A 256 11.29 32.35 5.53
CA LYS A 256 11.84 31.11 6.09
C LYS A 256 11.17 29.90 5.45
N SER A 257 11.98 28.96 4.97
CA SER A 257 11.53 27.70 4.38
C SER A 257 12.44 26.55 4.81
N LYS A 258 11.91 25.34 4.78
CA LYS A 258 12.65 24.09 5.03
C LYS A 258 12.28 23.06 3.97
N TRP A 259 13.14 22.07 3.79
CA TRP A 259 12.84 20.89 3.01
C TRP A 259 12.19 19.84 3.90
N VAL A 260 11.27 19.09 3.31
CA VAL A 260 10.59 17.97 3.94
C VAL A 260 10.82 16.75 3.06
N LEU A 261 11.32 15.69 3.67
CA LEU A 261 11.37 14.34 3.09
C LEU A 261 10.30 13.51 3.80
N SER A 262 9.26 13.11 3.09
CA SER A 262 8.28 12.13 3.59
C SER A 262 8.46 10.82 2.87
N LEU A 263 8.17 9.70 3.53
CA LEU A 263 8.23 8.37 2.92
C LEU A 263 7.34 7.38 3.65
N SER A 264 7.07 6.28 2.97
CA SER A 264 6.25 5.16 3.42
C SER A 264 7.09 4.01 3.96
N LEU A 265 6.51 3.26 4.90
CA LEU A 265 7.07 2.04 5.46
C LEU A 265 6.14 0.87 5.20
N GLY A 266 6.66 -0.17 4.52
CA GLY A 266 5.95 -1.43 4.30
C GLY A 266 5.46 -2.06 5.60
N ALA A 267 4.50 -2.99 5.49
CA ALA A 267 3.84 -3.52 6.67
C ALA A 267 4.78 -4.28 7.62
N SER A 268 4.74 -3.92 8.90
CA SER A 268 5.53 -4.53 9.97
C SER A 268 4.74 -4.60 11.28
N ALA A 269 5.15 -5.51 12.16
CA ALA A 269 4.60 -5.66 13.52
C ALA A 269 5.63 -5.31 14.62
N THR A 270 6.86 -4.95 14.24
CA THR A 270 7.96 -4.67 15.18
C THR A 270 7.71 -3.43 16.04
N VAL A 271 8.49 -3.28 17.11
CA VAL A 271 8.39 -2.14 18.06
C VAL A 271 8.66 -0.76 17.45
N ASP A 272 9.29 -0.70 16.27
CA ASP A 272 9.58 0.53 15.52
C ASP A 272 8.54 0.77 14.38
N SER A 273 7.48 -0.02 14.34
CA SER A 273 6.41 0.10 13.35
C SER A 273 5.66 1.43 13.49
N PRO A 274 4.88 1.83 12.46
CA PRO A 274 3.89 2.90 12.58
C PRO A 274 3.01 2.74 13.83
N PRO A 275 2.44 3.82 14.41
CA PRO A 275 1.74 3.76 15.69
C PRO A 275 0.60 2.74 15.76
N ALA A 276 -0.05 2.49 14.62
CA ALA A 276 -1.14 1.52 14.49
C ALA A 276 -0.69 0.12 13.99
N ALA A 277 0.61 -0.11 13.84
CA ALA A 277 1.26 -1.22 13.16
C ALA A 277 0.90 -1.34 11.66
N GLY A 278 1.43 -2.36 11.00
CA GLY A 278 1.26 -2.56 9.56
C GLY A 278 2.04 -1.51 8.77
N SER A 279 1.49 -1.07 7.64
CA SER A 279 2.12 -0.04 6.80
C SER A 279 1.77 1.37 7.27
N GLY A 280 2.68 2.33 7.08
CA GLY A 280 2.45 3.72 7.51
C GLY A 280 3.42 4.72 6.90
N MET A 281 3.45 5.94 7.42
CA MET A 281 4.21 7.04 6.82
C MET A 281 4.91 7.94 7.86
N MET A 282 6.16 8.29 7.57
CA MET A 282 6.94 9.22 8.38
C MET A 282 7.46 10.40 7.56
N TYR A 283 7.94 11.43 8.25
CA TYR A 283 8.61 12.56 7.63
C TYR A 283 9.76 13.14 8.46
N PHE A 284 10.65 13.80 7.74
CA PHE A 284 11.80 14.52 8.26
C PHE A 284 11.74 15.97 7.77
N VAL A 285 12.11 16.91 8.63
CA VAL A 285 12.28 18.32 8.27
C VAL A 285 13.76 18.64 8.33
N GLY A 286 14.26 19.39 7.35
CA GLY A 286 15.68 19.67 7.24
C GLY A 286 16.01 20.58 6.08
N ASP A 287 17.23 20.44 5.59
CA ASP A 287 17.74 21.17 4.43
C ASP A 287 18.16 20.19 3.33
N PHE A 288 18.14 20.67 2.08
CA PHE A 288 18.61 19.92 0.92
C PHE A 288 19.60 20.81 0.17
N ASP A 289 20.82 20.31 -0.06
CA ASP A 289 21.90 21.08 -0.70
C ASP A 289 21.94 20.89 -2.24
N GLY A 290 20.90 20.26 -2.79
CA GLY A 290 20.83 19.86 -4.18
C GLY A 290 21.41 18.47 -4.46
N SER A 291 21.95 17.77 -3.46
CA SER A 291 22.54 16.43 -3.60
C SER A 291 22.13 15.49 -2.47
N LYS A 292 22.08 15.98 -1.23
CA LYS A 292 21.76 15.21 -0.02
C LYS A 292 20.74 15.95 0.85
N PHE A 293 19.89 15.18 1.52
CA PHE A 293 19.00 15.68 2.56
C PHE A 293 19.70 15.63 3.91
N ILE A 294 19.57 16.71 4.67
CA ILE A 294 20.17 16.89 5.99
C ILE A 294 19.03 17.19 6.97
N ALA A 295 18.63 16.19 7.74
CA ALA A 295 17.60 16.34 8.75
C ALA A 295 18.02 17.32 9.87
N ASP A 296 17.04 18.07 10.38
CA ASP A 296 17.22 18.89 11.59
C ASP A 296 17.36 17.95 12.81
N PRO A 297 18.38 18.14 13.67
CA PRO A 297 18.59 17.27 14.82
C PRO A 297 17.42 17.24 15.80
N GLN A 298 17.10 16.05 16.31
CA GLN A 298 16.08 15.84 17.33
C GLN A 298 16.67 15.41 18.66
N PHE A 299 16.02 15.77 19.76
CA PHE A 299 16.51 15.47 21.11
C PHE A 299 15.39 15.02 22.05
N LYS A 300 15.70 14.02 22.87
CA LYS A 300 14.87 13.50 23.94
C LYS A 300 15.60 13.59 25.27
N VAL A 301 14.94 14.14 26.29
CA VAL A 301 15.52 14.32 27.63
C VAL A 301 14.85 13.33 28.58
N THR A 302 15.65 12.48 29.22
CA THR A 302 15.16 11.49 30.19
C THR A 302 15.68 11.86 31.57
N ASN A 303 14.78 12.22 32.48
CA ASN A 303 15.11 12.61 33.86
C ASN A 303 14.89 11.44 34.83
N ILE A 304 15.98 10.82 35.29
CA ILE A 304 15.97 9.61 36.12
C ILE A 304 16.60 9.89 37.48
N ALA A 305 15.98 9.36 38.53
CA ALA A 305 16.35 9.71 39.89
C ALA A 305 17.76 9.29 40.32
N GLU A 306 18.19 8.13 39.86
CA GLU A 306 19.32 7.40 40.45
C GLU A 306 20.62 7.51 39.65
N ASN A 307 20.59 8.02 38.40
CA ASN A 307 21.76 8.02 37.51
C ASN A 307 22.17 9.40 36.97
N ASN A 308 21.52 10.47 37.44
CA ASN A 308 21.42 11.74 36.71
C ASN A 308 20.81 11.49 35.31
N GLY A 309 19.95 12.39 34.83
CA GLY A 309 19.28 12.18 33.54
C GLY A 309 20.26 12.03 32.36
N PHE A 310 19.74 11.72 31.19
CA PHE A 310 20.52 11.77 29.94
C PHE A 310 19.74 12.49 28.84
N VAL A 311 20.46 13.01 27.86
CA VAL A 311 19.91 13.58 26.64
C VAL A 311 20.33 12.70 25.47
N LYS A 312 19.36 12.16 24.74
CA LYS A 312 19.64 11.42 23.50
C LYS A 312 19.36 12.32 22.30
N GLY A 313 20.37 12.49 21.44
CA GLY A 313 20.27 13.20 20.17
C GLY A 313 20.17 12.24 19.00
N TYR A 314 19.38 12.60 17.99
CA TYR A 314 19.06 11.84 16.79
C TYR A 314 19.16 12.73 15.55
N ASP A 315 19.18 12.12 14.37
CA ASP A 315 19.30 12.82 13.08
C ASP A 315 20.55 13.72 12.99
N LEU A 316 21.63 13.29 13.66
CA LEU A 316 22.91 13.98 13.71
C LEU A 316 23.87 13.46 12.63
N MET A 317 24.90 14.25 12.32
CA MET A 317 25.97 13.83 11.42
C MET A 317 27.12 13.18 12.20
N PRO A 318 27.81 12.20 11.60
CA PRO A 318 29.08 11.70 12.09
C PRO A 318 30.05 12.83 12.48
N GLY A 319 30.56 12.81 13.71
CA GLY A 319 31.49 13.81 14.23
C GLY A 319 30.86 15.06 14.85
N ASP A 320 29.52 15.23 14.79
CA ASP A 320 28.83 16.27 15.54
C ASP A 320 29.10 16.11 17.05
N ILE A 321 29.21 17.25 17.74
CA ILE A 321 29.34 17.30 19.21
C ILE A 321 28.07 17.92 19.78
N VAL A 322 27.36 17.17 20.63
CA VAL A 322 26.17 17.64 21.35
C VAL A 322 26.57 18.11 22.73
N LYS A 323 26.23 19.35 23.08
CA LYS A 323 26.44 19.96 24.40
C LYS A 323 25.10 20.33 25.03
N VAL A 324 24.94 20.04 26.32
CA VAL A 324 23.72 20.31 27.09
C VAL A 324 24.01 21.34 28.18
N TYR A 325 23.08 22.27 28.42
CA TYR A 325 23.20 23.39 29.36
C TYR A 325 21.96 23.54 30.24
N ASP A 326 22.15 24.14 31.42
CA ASP A 326 21.08 24.45 32.38
C ASP A 326 20.36 25.79 32.14
N SER A 327 20.86 26.62 31.21
CA SER A 327 20.20 27.87 30.80
C SER A 327 20.66 28.31 29.41
N LYS A 328 19.83 29.12 28.74
CA LYS A 328 20.06 29.61 27.37
C LYS A 328 21.26 30.55 27.23
N THR A 329 21.51 31.37 28.25
CA THR A 329 22.51 32.44 28.21
C THR A 329 23.39 32.32 29.45
N SER A 330 24.69 32.06 29.25
CA SER A 330 25.66 31.86 30.35
C SER A 330 25.40 30.62 31.22
N GLY A 331 24.69 29.62 30.69
CA GLY A 331 24.44 28.36 31.39
C GLY A 331 25.68 27.51 31.59
N LYS A 332 25.68 26.72 32.65
CA LYS A 332 26.72 25.73 32.90
C LYS A 332 26.47 24.51 32.01
N GLU A 333 27.53 24.01 31.38
CA GLU A 333 27.48 22.75 30.64
C GLU A 333 27.15 21.59 31.62
N LEU A 334 26.09 20.86 31.30
CA LEU A 334 25.61 19.69 32.02
C LEU A 334 26.17 18.39 31.43
N GLY A 335 26.62 18.38 30.18
CA GLY A 335 27.26 17.23 29.56
C GLY A 335 27.57 17.45 28.08
N GLU A 336 28.46 16.61 27.55
CA GLU A 336 28.87 16.57 26.15
C GLU A 336 28.90 15.12 25.62
N GLY A 337 28.57 14.93 24.34
CA GLY A 337 28.80 13.68 23.63
C GLY A 337 29.12 13.91 22.15
N LYS A 338 29.95 13.04 21.57
CA LYS A 338 30.34 13.10 20.16
C LYS A 338 29.74 11.92 19.38
N VAL A 339 29.17 12.21 18.21
CA VAL A 339 28.59 11.20 17.32
C VAL A 339 29.70 10.39 16.64
N ALA A 340 29.60 9.06 16.70
CA ALA A 340 30.57 8.15 16.09
C ALA A 340 30.50 8.19 14.55
N GLN A 341 31.53 7.66 13.88
CA GLN A 341 31.66 7.76 12.41
C GLN A 341 30.55 7.05 11.61
N ASN A 342 29.92 6.04 12.21
CA ASN A 342 28.89 5.18 11.60
C ASN A 342 27.53 5.31 12.32
N GLN A 343 27.31 6.40 13.03
CA GLN A 343 26.10 6.63 13.82
C GLN A 343 25.46 7.97 13.41
N SER A 344 24.15 8.05 13.58
CA SER A 344 23.36 9.29 13.47
C SER A 344 22.80 9.76 14.81
N SER A 345 23.23 9.14 15.92
CA SER A 345 22.73 9.43 17.26
C SER A 345 23.86 9.48 18.30
N VAL A 346 23.59 10.11 19.44
CA VAL A 346 24.49 10.12 20.60
C VAL A 346 23.69 10.28 21.90
N SER A 347 24.08 9.55 22.95
CA SER A 347 23.58 9.75 24.31
C SER A 347 24.57 10.57 25.13
N VAL A 348 24.10 11.69 25.67
CA VAL A 348 24.85 12.58 26.55
C VAL A 348 24.41 12.35 27.99
N GLN A 349 25.27 11.74 28.78
CA GLN A 349 25.04 11.57 30.23
C GLN A 349 25.15 12.92 30.93
N LEU A 350 24.17 13.27 31.77
CA LEU A 350 24.21 14.53 32.52
C LEU A 350 25.06 14.39 33.78
N THR A 351 25.89 15.39 34.03
CA THR A 351 26.78 15.49 35.19
C THR A 351 26.07 15.93 36.47
N LYS A 352 24.78 16.30 36.39
CA LYS A 352 23.94 16.74 37.51
C LYS A 352 22.50 16.28 37.36
N ASN A 353 21.85 16.07 38.50
CA ASN A 353 20.41 15.81 38.58
C ASN A 353 19.60 17.07 38.20
N LEU A 354 18.52 16.89 37.43
CA LEU A 354 17.64 17.95 36.93
C LEU A 354 16.53 18.33 37.93
N GLY A 355 16.45 17.64 39.07
CA GLY A 355 15.46 17.83 40.14
C GLY A 355 14.16 17.05 39.93
N VAL A 356 13.33 17.02 40.98
CA VAL A 356 12.06 16.26 41.04
C VAL A 356 10.93 16.84 40.19
N ASN A 357 11.02 18.12 39.86
CA ASN A 357 9.99 18.84 39.12
C ASN A 357 10.29 18.84 37.61
N LYS A 358 9.24 19.01 36.81
CA LYS A 358 9.40 19.30 35.38
C LYS A 358 10.23 20.58 35.17
N GLY A 359 11.02 20.61 34.10
CA GLY A 359 11.90 21.74 33.80
C GLY A 359 12.37 21.75 32.35
N LYS A 360 13.45 22.49 32.08
CA LYS A 360 14.01 22.68 30.74
C LYS A 360 15.53 22.55 30.71
N VAL A 361 16.05 22.10 29.58
CA VAL A 361 17.48 22.15 29.23
C VAL A 361 17.69 22.82 27.87
N TRP A 362 18.90 23.29 27.61
CA TRP A 362 19.29 23.88 26.33
C TRP A 362 20.38 23.04 25.69
N ILE A 363 20.22 22.71 24.42
CA ILE A 363 21.08 21.78 23.71
C ILE A 363 21.64 22.46 22.48
N SER A 364 22.94 22.36 22.25
CA SER A 364 23.59 22.85 21.03
C SER A 364 24.32 21.72 20.31
N VAL A 365 24.37 21.81 18.98
CA VAL A 365 25.21 20.94 18.15
C VAL A 365 26.40 21.76 17.66
N VAL A 366 27.61 21.26 17.80
CA VAL A 366 28.81 21.80 17.16
C VAL A 366 29.13 20.93 15.96
N ARG A 367 28.95 21.49 14.76
CA ARG A 367 29.21 20.82 13.48
C ARG A 367 30.34 21.52 12.77
N ASN A 368 31.38 20.77 12.39
CA ASN A 368 32.59 21.32 11.74
C ASN A 368 33.19 22.51 12.52
N GLY A 369 33.25 22.40 13.84
CA GLY A 369 33.79 23.43 14.74
C GLY A 369 32.90 24.66 14.93
N LYS A 370 31.69 24.71 14.32
CA LYS A 370 30.74 25.81 14.48
C LYS A 370 29.52 25.38 15.30
N GLN A 371 29.27 26.11 16.38
CA GLN A 371 28.09 25.91 17.20
C GLN A 371 26.83 26.38 16.44
N GLN A 372 25.85 25.48 16.35
CA GLN A 372 24.52 25.74 15.81
C GLN A 372 23.63 26.41 16.86
N ASN A 373 22.43 26.83 16.46
CA ASN A 373 21.45 27.42 17.38
C ASN A 373 21.08 26.45 18.52
N MET A 374 20.96 26.98 19.74
CA MET A 374 20.49 26.21 20.89
C MET A 374 19.00 25.88 20.77
N GLN A 375 18.67 24.60 20.97
CA GLN A 375 17.31 24.11 21.11
C GLN A 375 16.94 24.03 22.59
N GLU A 376 15.73 24.48 22.93
CA GLU A 376 15.15 24.29 24.26
C GLU A 376 14.37 22.98 24.29
N LYS A 377 14.55 22.16 25.34
CA LYS A 377 13.80 20.91 25.52
C LYS A 377 13.26 20.79 26.93
N ASP A 378 11.97 20.47 27.02
CA ASP A 378 11.30 20.17 28.27
C ASP A 378 11.68 18.76 28.77
N TYR A 379 11.69 18.58 30.08
CA TYR A 379 11.76 17.26 30.73
C TYR A 379 10.69 17.13 31.82
N ASP A 380 10.17 15.92 31.98
CA ASP A 380 9.22 15.59 33.05
C ASP A 380 9.91 15.52 34.42
N GLY A 381 9.10 15.56 35.49
CA GLY A 381 9.59 15.29 36.84
C GLY A 381 10.35 13.96 36.95
N GLN A 382 11.25 13.90 37.92
CA GLN A 382 12.18 12.78 38.14
C GLN A 382 11.40 11.47 38.30
N LYS A 383 11.72 10.47 37.47
CA LYS A 383 11.10 9.14 37.53
C LYS A 383 11.99 8.19 38.36
N VAL A 384 11.37 7.40 39.24
CA VAL A 384 12.01 6.28 39.95
C VAL A 384 11.92 5.05 39.05
N ILE A 385 13.01 4.30 38.88
CA ILE A 385 13.08 3.11 38.01
C ILE A 385 12.38 1.92 38.68
N THR A 386 11.08 2.05 38.95
CA THR A 386 10.19 0.94 39.33
C THR A 386 9.01 0.80 38.37
N ASP A 387 8.66 1.86 37.64
CA ASP A 387 7.46 1.93 36.78
C ASP A 387 7.72 1.64 35.30
N VAL A 388 8.97 1.45 34.91
CA VAL A 388 9.29 0.92 33.58
C VAL A 388 9.53 -0.57 33.76
N LYS A 389 8.66 -1.42 33.22
CA LYS A 389 9.01 -2.83 32.97
C LYS A 389 10.14 -2.84 31.94
N ILE A 390 11.35 -2.53 32.39
CA ILE A 390 12.57 -2.75 31.61
C ILE A 390 12.85 -4.23 31.80
N ASN A 391 12.58 -5.05 30.78
CA ASN A 391 13.22 -6.35 30.70
C ASN A 391 14.71 -6.11 30.41
N VAL A 392 15.47 -5.70 31.43
CA VAL A 392 16.93 -5.78 31.38
C VAL A 392 17.26 -7.25 31.51
N LEU A 393 17.36 -7.93 30.38
CA LEU A 393 18.08 -9.18 30.33
C LEU A 393 19.49 -8.87 29.82
N THR A 394 20.47 -9.18 30.67
CA THR A 394 21.87 -9.25 30.32
C THR A 394 22.07 -10.17 29.12
N GLN A 395 23.11 -9.88 28.32
CA GLN A 395 23.55 -10.65 27.15
C GLN A 395 23.32 -12.16 27.31
N ALA A 396 22.64 -12.78 26.34
CA ALA A 396 22.47 -14.23 26.33
C ALA A 396 23.84 -14.92 26.29
N PRO A 397 24.06 -15.97 27.09
CA PRO A 397 25.24 -16.84 26.96
C PRO A 397 25.36 -17.35 25.52
N THR A 398 26.58 -17.65 25.08
CA THR A 398 26.92 -18.21 23.76
C THR A 398 26.23 -19.55 23.43
N ASP A 399 25.48 -20.11 24.39
CA ASP A 399 24.91 -21.46 24.37
C ASP A 399 23.37 -21.45 24.17
N GLU A 400 22.75 -20.31 23.83
CA GLU A 400 21.28 -20.14 23.67
C GLU A 400 20.80 -19.86 22.22
N ASN A 401 21.67 -20.01 21.22
CA ASN A 401 21.32 -19.89 19.79
C ASN A 401 20.95 -21.25 19.18
N ILE A 402 20.31 -21.21 18.01
CA ILE A 402 20.16 -22.41 17.16
C ILE A 402 21.57 -22.89 16.79
N SER A 403 21.85 -24.17 17.05
CA SER A 403 23.09 -24.79 16.58
C SER A 403 23.02 -24.97 15.07
N ASN A 404 24.08 -24.56 14.35
CA ASN A 404 24.18 -24.66 12.89
C ASN A 404 22.96 -24.06 12.14
N PRO A 405 22.66 -22.77 12.34
CA PRO A 405 21.43 -22.16 11.83
C PRO A 405 21.40 -21.94 10.31
N GLY A 406 22.55 -21.93 9.65
CA GLY A 406 22.67 -21.81 8.19
C GLY A 406 23.31 -23.05 7.55
N PHE A 407 23.38 -24.18 8.26
CA PHE A 407 23.98 -25.42 7.71
C PHE A 407 25.46 -25.32 7.29
N GLU A 408 26.18 -24.28 7.74
CA GLU A 408 27.57 -23.95 7.38
C GLU A 408 28.62 -24.99 7.79
N THR A 409 28.24 -25.97 8.62
CA THR A 409 29.08 -27.14 8.89
C THR A 409 29.15 -28.13 7.72
N GLY A 410 28.29 -27.95 6.70
CA GLY A 410 28.16 -28.87 5.57
C GLY A 410 27.34 -30.13 5.88
N ASP A 411 26.60 -30.12 6.99
CA ASP A 411 25.75 -31.22 7.46
C ASP A 411 24.56 -30.68 8.28
N ILE A 412 23.64 -31.55 8.73
CA ILE A 412 22.49 -31.14 9.56
C ILE A 412 22.79 -31.21 11.07
N SER A 413 24.05 -31.17 11.48
CA SER A 413 24.42 -31.22 12.90
C SER A 413 23.71 -30.11 13.69
N GLY A 414 23.26 -30.39 14.91
CA GLY A 414 22.47 -29.46 15.71
C GLY A 414 20.95 -29.50 15.46
N TRP A 415 20.49 -30.21 14.43
CA TRP A 415 19.07 -30.41 14.15
C TRP A 415 18.63 -31.87 14.37
N THR A 416 17.41 -32.06 14.86
CA THR A 416 16.77 -33.37 15.06
C THR A 416 15.82 -33.64 13.90
N LYS A 417 16.01 -34.76 13.20
CA LYS A 417 15.16 -35.13 12.07
C LYS A 417 14.22 -36.29 12.36
N THR A 418 13.11 -36.35 11.62
CA THR A 418 12.27 -37.54 11.47
C THR A 418 12.02 -37.79 9.98
N GLY A 419 11.64 -39.02 9.63
CA GLY A 419 11.39 -39.41 8.24
C GLY A 419 12.67 -39.62 7.43
N ASN A 420 12.54 -39.61 6.10
CA ASN A 420 13.63 -39.87 5.15
C ASN A 420 14.01 -38.66 4.30
N GLU A 421 13.29 -37.54 4.41
CA GLU A 421 13.54 -36.31 3.64
C GLU A 421 14.89 -35.66 3.96
N PHE A 422 15.09 -35.23 5.21
CA PHE A 422 16.26 -34.45 5.59
C PHE A 422 17.47 -35.34 5.91
N THR A 423 18.61 -35.12 5.27
CA THR A 423 19.88 -35.82 5.52
C THR A 423 21.07 -34.88 5.32
N ASP A 424 22.27 -35.27 5.74
CA ASP A 424 23.49 -34.48 5.48
C ASP A 424 23.74 -34.25 3.97
N LYS A 425 23.20 -35.10 3.11
CA LYS A 425 23.31 -34.96 1.65
C LYS A 425 22.44 -33.84 1.07
N ASN A 426 21.45 -33.38 1.82
CA ASN A 426 20.62 -32.24 1.46
C ASN A 426 21.35 -30.91 1.71
N VAL A 427 22.46 -30.93 2.46
CA VAL A 427 23.28 -29.75 2.69
C VAL A 427 24.30 -29.64 1.56
N THR A 428 24.19 -28.58 0.76
CA THR A 428 24.95 -28.40 -0.48
C THR A 428 25.59 -27.01 -0.52
N ASP A 429 26.71 -26.88 -1.25
CA ASP A 429 27.35 -25.59 -1.57
C ASP A 429 27.05 -25.12 -3.01
N ALA A 430 26.03 -25.72 -3.63
CA ALA A 430 25.58 -25.38 -4.97
C ALA A 430 24.98 -23.97 -5.01
N THR A 431 25.69 -23.02 -5.61
CA THR A 431 25.19 -21.63 -5.74
C THR A 431 24.06 -21.46 -6.77
N THR A 432 23.83 -22.46 -7.62
CA THR A 432 22.89 -22.42 -8.75
C THR A 432 22.22 -23.76 -8.97
N TRP A 433 20.99 -23.72 -9.48
CA TRP A 433 20.24 -24.84 -10.04
C TRP A 433 19.92 -24.57 -11.51
N TRP A 434 19.30 -25.54 -12.19
CA TRP A 434 19.02 -25.46 -13.63
C TRP A 434 18.13 -24.27 -14.05
N GLY A 435 17.39 -23.68 -13.10
CA GLY A 435 16.54 -22.50 -13.32
C GLY A 435 17.03 -21.20 -12.69
N GLY A 436 18.25 -21.13 -12.13
CA GLY A 436 18.81 -19.87 -11.61
C GLY A 436 19.72 -20.00 -10.40
N ALA A 437 19.94 -18.89 -9.69
CA ALA A 437 20.67 -18.88 -8.42
C ALA A 437 19.76 -19.29 -7.27
N TYR A 438 20.31 -19.94 -6.25
CA TYR A 438 19.59 -20.22 -5.01
C TYR A 438 19.38 -18.94 -4.17
N ASN A 439 20.26 -17.93 -4.28
CA ASN A 439 20.25 -16.73 -3.42
C ASN A 439 20.39 -17.07 -1.92
N GLN A 440 21.15 -18.12 -1.62
CA GLN A 440 21.49 -18.54 -0.27
C GLN A 440 22.44 -17.56 0.42
N THR A 441 22.52 -17.62 1.75
CA THR A 441 23.53 -16.91 2.53
C THR A 441 24.62 -17.91 2.93
N GLY A 442 25.88 -17.49 2.87
CA GLY A 442 26.99 -18.34 3.31
C GLY A 442 27.39 -19.38 2.25
N LYS A 443 28.09 -20.43 2.69
CA LYS A 443 28.64 -21.44 1.77
C LYS A 443 27.67 -22.60 1.59
N TYR A 444 27.03 -23.05 2.65
CA TYR A 444 26.18 -24.24 2.63
C TYR A 444 24.74 -23.86 2.91
N HIS A 445 23.79 -24.62 2.37
CA HIS A 445 22.37 -24.42 2.61
C HIS A 445 21.63 -25.76 2.49
N LEU A 446 20.42 -25.85 3.04
CA LEU A 446 19.61 -27.07 2.96
C LEU A 446 18.66 -26.98 1.76
N ALA A 447 18.97 -27.79 0.74
CA ALA A 447 18.09 -28.06 -0.38
C ALA A 447 17.25 -29.31 -0.06
N GLY A 448 15.92 -29.12 0.07
CA GLY A 448 15.00 -30.23 0.33
C GLY A 448 15.12 -31.29 -0.77
N PHE A 449 15.21 -30.86 -2.02
CA PHE A 449 15.49 -31.80 -3.11
C PHE A 449 16.95 -32.27 -3.10
N SER A 450 17.17 -33.54 -2.75
CA SER A 450 18.43 -34.27 -3.02
C SER A 450 18.16 -35.46 -3.93
N ASP A 451 18.86 -35.50 -5.07
CA ASP A 451 18.72 -36.54 -6.10
C ASP A 451 18.84 -37.96 -5.49
N PRO A 452 17.85 -38.85 -5.69
CA PRO A 452 17.94 -40.25 -5.28
C PRO A 452 19.17 -40.98 -5.82
N ALA A 453 19.70 -40.61 -6.98
CA ALA A 453 20.93 -41.18 -7.53
C ALA A 453 22.18 -40.79 -6.72
N GLN A 454 22.14 -39.68 -6.00
CA GLN A 454 23.16 -39.25 -5.03
C GLN A 454 22.81 -39.73 -3.60
N GLY A 455 21.70 -40.45 -3.46
CA GLY A 455 21.21 -41.11 -2.27
C GLY A 455 20.49 -40.19 -1.29
N GLY A 456 19.80 -39.16 -1.81
CA GLY A 456 18.69 -38.46 -1.13
C GLY A 456 17.34 -39.14 -1.38
N ALA A 457 16.25 -38.54 -0.90
CA ALA A 457 14.90 -39.09 -1.10
C ALA A 457 14.16 -38.49 -2.31
N GLY A 458 14.74 -37.45 -2.93
CA GLY A 458 14.07 -36.61 -3.94
C GLY A 458 12.71 -36.10 -3.45
N ASP A 459 11.84 -35.77 -4.40
CA ASP A 459 10.45 -35.32 -4.18
C ASP A 459 9.50 -36.36 -3.53
N SER A 460 10.02 -37.52 -3.13
CA SER A 460 9.26 -38.57 -2.45
C SER A 460 9.59 -38.68 -0.96
N GLY A 461 10.59 -37.92 -0.50
CA GLY A 461 10.92 -37.83 0.90
C GLY A 461 9.81 -37.15 1.69
N THR A 462 9.62 -37.60 2.93
CA THR A 462 8.81 -36.89 3.92
C THR A 462 9.52 -36.92 5.25
N GLY A 463 9.30 -35.91 6.08
CA GLY A 463 9.95 -35.79 7.35
C GLY A 463 9.81 -34.41 7.99
N THR A 464 10.48 -34.27 9.13
CA THR A 464 10.59 -32.98 9.81
C THR A 464 12.03 -32.74 10.22
N LEU A 465 12.44 -31.48 10.28
CA LEU A 465 13.71 -31.05 10.85
C LEU A 465 13.43 -30.05 11.97
N GLN A 466 13.94 -30.31 13.17
CA GLN A 466 13.71 -29.51 14.37
C GLN A 466 15.04 -28.94 14.87
N SER A 467 15.08 -27.64 15.16
CA SER A 467 16.28 -26.99 15.70
C SER A 467 16.55 -27.43 17.14
N SER A 468 17.74 -27.10 17.65
CA SER A 468 17.93 -27.00 19.11
C SER A 468 16.95 -25.99 19.72
N GLU A 469 16.68 -26.12 21.02
CA GLU A 469 15.93 -25.09 21.75
C GLU A 469 16.72 -23.78 21.74
N PHE A 470 16.02 -22.68 21.54
CA PHE A 470 16.56 -21.34 21.71
C PHE A 470 15.57 -20.50 22.53
N THR A 471 16.10 -19.53 23.26
CA THR A 471 15.28 -18.53 23.94
C THR A 471 15.00 -17.39 22.97
N VAL A 472 13.73 -17.03 22.78
CA VAL A 472 13.38 -15.85 21.99
C VAL A 472 13.93 -14.61 22.70
N GLY A 473 14.92 -13.96 22.10
CA GLY A 473 15.57 -12.76 22.62
C GLY A 473 15.25 -11.51 21.80
N GLY A 474 16.04 -10.45 21.98
CA GLY A 474 15.96 -9.29 21.10
C GLY A 474 14.62 -8.55 21.18
N ILE A 475 14.16 -8.09 20.01
CA ILE A 475 12.79 -7.60 19.78
C ILE A 475 11.82 -8.73 19.42
N GLY A 476 12.23 -9.99 19.58
CA GLY A 476 11.48 -11.16 19.16
C GLY A 476 11.49 -11.42 17.66
N GLU A 477 12.31 -10.70 16.89
CA GLU A 477 12.44 -10.97 15.46
C GLU A 477 13.15 -12.32 15.24
N ILE A 478 12.59 -13.11 14.33
CA ILE A 478 13.20 -14.33 13.80
C ILE A 478 13.16 -14.21 12.29
N SER A 479 14.31 -14.31 11.63
CA SER A 479 14.35 -14.29 10.16
C SER A 479 15.05 -15.52 9.61
N PHE A 480 14.71 -15.93 8.40
CA PHE A 480 15.32 -17.08 7.72
C PHE A 480 15.05 -17.02 6.22
N LEU A 481 15.78 -17.82 5.45
CA LEU A 481 15.54 -18.05 4.04
C LEU A 481 14.68 -19.29 3.84
N VAL A 482 13.70 -19.19 2.92
CA VAL A 482 12.87 -20.33 2.51
C VAL A 482 12.70 -20.36 0.99
N GLY A 483 12.73 -21.57 0.42
CA GLY A 483 12.45 -21.90 -0.98
C GLY A 483 11.68 -23.22 -1.08
N GLY A 484 11.59 -23.82 -2.25
CA GLY A 484 10.84 -25.05 -2.54
C GLY A 484 9.33 -24.81 -2.76
N GLY A 485 8.51 -25.83 -2.51
CA GLY A 485 7.08 -25.83 -2.78
C GLY A 485 6.25 -24.85 -1.93
N ASP A 486 5.20 -24.28 -2.53
CA ASP A 486 4.23 -23.41 -1.86
C ASP A 486 3.01 -24.19 -1.35
N ASP A 487 3.23 -25.00 -0.32
CA ASP A 487 2.15 -25.74 0.36
C ASP A 487 2.23 -25.54 1.87
N LYS A 488 1.64 -24.46 2.40
CA LYS A 488 1.63 -24.21 3.85
C LYS A 488 0.95 -25.29 4.70
N LYS A 489 0.27 -26.27 4.09
CA LYS A 489 -0.33 -27.39 4.81
C LYS A 489 0.64 -28.54 5.01
N ASN A 490 1.51 -28.79 4.02
CA ASN A 490 2.40 -29.96 4.01
C ASN A 490 3.90 -29.61 3.95
N LEU A 491 4.26 -28.43 3.43
CA LEU A 491 5.60 -27.89 3.22
C LEU A 491 5.74 -26.54 3.95
N TYR A 492 6.28 -26.54 5.17
CA TYR A 492 6.38 -25.29 5.92
C TYR A 492 7.46 -25.27 7.00
N VAL A 493 7.93 -24.07 7.30
CA VAL A 493 8.63 -23.72 8.53
C VAL A 493 7.63 -23.16 9.53
N THR A 494 7.71 -23.59 10.79
CA THR A 494 6.91 -23.09 11.92
C THR A 494 7.76 -22.89 13.18
N LEU A 495 7.23 -22.17 14.17
CA LEU A 495 7.69 -22.25 15.56
C LEU A 495 6.89 -23.29 16.33
N GLU A 496 7.54 -23.95 17.29
CA GLU A 496 6.89 -24.82 18.27
C GLU A 496 7.41 -24.54 19.69
N THR A 497 6.55 -24.77 20.68
CA THR A 497 6.93 -24.76 22.10
C THR A 497 7.70 -26.03 22.46
N THR A 498 8.42 -26.03 23.58
CA THR A 498 9.28 -27.17 24.00
C THR A 498 8.52 -28.49 24.22
N ASP A 499 7.21 -28.44 24.41
CA ASP A 499 6.30 -29.60 24.50
C ASP A 499 5.76 -30.08 23.13
N GLY A 500 6.22 -29.49 22.03
CA GLY A 500 5.90 -29.92 20.65
C GLY A 500 4.61 -29.34 20.07
N LYS A 501 4.03 -28.30 20.68
CA LYS A 501 2.86 -27.61 20.14
C LYS A 501 3.29 -26.54 19.13
N GLU A 502 2.84 -26.68 17.88
CA GLU A 502 3.06 -25.68 16.83
C GLU A 502 2.30 -24.37 17.12
N LEU A 503 2.95 -23.25 16.83
CA LEU A 503 2.38 -21.91 16.93
C LEU A 503 1.82 -21.51 15.56
N SER A 504 0.51 -21.66 15.37
CA SER A 504 -0.17 -21.57 14.07
C SER A 504 -0.01 -20.22 13.35
N GLN A 505 0.31 -19.15 14.07
CA GLN A 505 0.56 -17.82 13.49
C GLN A 505 1.94 -17.71 12.80
N PHE A 506 2.86 -18.63 13.09
CA PHE A 506 4.18 -18.70 12.46
C PHE A 506 4.20 -19.87 11.49
N LYS A 507 3.81 -19.65 10.23
CA LYS A 507 3.88 -20.71 9.21
C LYS A 507 4.21 -20.14 7.84
N SER A 508 5.34 -20.55 7.27
CA SER A 508 5.84 -20.07 5.97
C SER A 508 6.30 -21.22 5.10
N SER A 509 5.94 -21.18 3.82
CA SER A 509 6.30 -22.15 2.77
C SER A 509 7.24 -21.49 1.76
N GLY A 510 7.76 -22.29 0.82
CA GLY A 510 8.38 -21.80 -0.39
C GLY A 510 7.39 -21.08 -1.33
N ALA A 511 7.82 -20.83 -2.56
CA ALA A 511 7.03 -20.13 -3.58
C ALA A 511 6.91 -20.94 -4.87
N ASN A 512 7.02 -22.28 -4.80
CA ASN A 512 7.31 -23.15 -5.94
C ASN A 512 8.56 -22.67 -6.69
N SER A 513 9.63 -22.39 -5.94
CA SER A 513 10.89 -21.87 -6.46
C SER A 513 12.04 -22.34 -5.60
N GLU A 514 13.10 -22.84 -6.22
CA GLU A 514 14.35 -23.20 -5.54
C GLU A 514 15.06 -21.96 -4.94
N SER A 515 14.82 -20.77 -5.51
CA SER A 515 15.39 -19.52 -5.00
C SER A 515 14.81 -19.19 -3.63
N TYR A 516 15.72 -18.88 -2.71
CA TYR A 516 15.37 -18.44 -1.37
C TYR A 516 14.76 -17.03 -1.37
N ARG A 517 13.79 -16.84 -0.47
CA ARG A 517 13.29 -15.53 -0.05
C ARG A 517 13.42 -15.38 1.47
N ARG A 518 13.68 -14.15 1.92
CA ARG A 518 13.72 -13.82 3.34
C ARG A 518 12.32 -13.83 3.92
N ILE A 519 12.13 -14.59 4.98
CA ILE A 519 10.99 -14.50 5.89
C ILE A 519 11.45 -13.81 7.15
N VAL A 520 10.61 -12.92 7.66
CA VAL A 520 10.79 -12.26 8.95
C VAL A 520 9.52 -12.47 9.76
N TRP A 521 9.66 -13.02 10.96
CA TRP A 521 8.61 -13.25 11.93
C TRP A 521 8.80 -12.33 13.13
N ASP A 522 7.69 -11.81 13.62
CA ASP A 522 7.62 -11.13 14.91
C ASP A 522 7.12 -12.10 15.99
N ALA A 523 8.06 -12.67 16.74
CA ALA A 523 7.81 -13.48 17.93
C ALA A 523 7.96 -12.68 19.23
N SER A 524 7.77 -11.35 19.21
CA SER A 524 7.88 -10.47 20.39
C SER A 524 7.02 -10.91 21.58
N ALA A 525 5.83 -11.47 21.31
CA ALA A 525 4.96 -12.05 22.34
C ALA A 525 5.57 -13.25 23.08
N TYR A 526 6.64 -13.84 22.54
CA TYR A 526 7.32 -15.02 23.06
C TYR A 526 8.70 -14.70 23.64
N ILE A 527 9.10 -13.42 23.72
CA ILE A 527 10.38 -13.01 24.33
C ILE A 527 10.54 -13.65 25.73
N GLY A 528 11.71 -14.26 25.95
CA GLY A 528 12.05 -14.99 27.17
C GLY A 528 11.52 -16.42 27.24
N GLN A 529 10.71 -16.87 26.27
CA GLN A 529 10.27 -18.27 26.17
C GLN A 529 11.26 -19.09 25.35
N LYS A 530 11.38 -20.38 25.68
CA LYS A 530 12.12 -21.34 24.86
C LYS A 530 11.22 -21.89 23.76
N LEU A 531 11.68 -21.82 22.52
CA LEU A 531 10.99 -22.35 21.34
C LEU A 531 11.97 -23.20 20.50
N ARG A 532 11.43 -23.88 19.50
CA ARG A 532 12.18 -24.51 18.41
C ARG A 532 11.62 -24.06 17.06
N ILE A 533 12.48 -24.06 16.05
CA ILE A 533 12.06 -23.98 14.65
C ILE A 533 11.83 -25.40 14.18
N LYS A 534 10.72 -25.62 13.48
CA LYS A 534 10.38 -26.88 12.85
C LYS A 534 10.13 -26.67 11.37
N VAL A 535 10.89 -27.37 10.56
CA VAL A 535 10.70 -27.49 9.11
C VAL A 535 9.95 -28.79 8.87
N VAL A 536 8.92 -28.74 8.03
CA VAL A 536 8.00 -29.85 7.78
C VAL A 536 7.91 -30.09 6.30
N ASP A 537 8.10 -31.34 5.92
CA ASP A 537 7.82 -31.87 4.61
C ASP A 537 6.95 -33.13 4.68
N ASN A 538 5.71 -33.04 4.19
CA ASN A 538 4.82 -34.18 4.07
C ASN A 538 4.28 -34.35 2.65
N ALA A 539 4.81 -33.63 1.66
CA ALA A 539 4.28 -33.65 0.31
C ALA A 539 5.12 -34.59 -0.56
N THR A 540 4.46 -35.33 -1.46
CA THR A 540 5.14 -36.16 -2.45
C THR A 540 4.64 -35.76 -3.84
N GLY A 541 5.53 -35.28 -4.72
CA GLY A 541 5.17 -34.70 -6.02
C GLY A 541 6.23 -33.70 -6.53
N GLY A 542 6.11 -33.15 -7.73
CA GLY A 542 7.20 -32.38 -8.37
C GLY A 542 7.67 -31.06 -7.69
N TRP A 543 7.03 -30.68 -6.57
CA TRP A 543 7.47 -29.62 -5.64
C TRP A 543 7.39 -30.10 -4.19
N GLY A 544 7.42 -31.42 -3.97
CA GLY A 544 7.32 -32.07 -2.67
C GLY A 544 8.64 -32.02 -1.92
N HIS A 545 9.18 -30.81 -1.80
CA HIS A 545 10.38 -30.50 -1.04
C HIS A 545 10.32 -29.04 -0.53
N ILE A 546 10.98 -28.76 0.59
CA ILE A 546 11.16 -27.39 1.11
C ILE A 546 12.65 -27.08 1.32
N ASN A 547 13.08 -25.91 0.85
CA ASN A 547 14.45 -25.44 1.04
C ASN A 547 14.48 -24.46 2.21
N VAL A 548 15.51 -24.53 3.05
CA VAL A 548 15.72 -23.56 4.14
C VAL A 548 17.18 -23.19 4.29
N ASP A 549 17.43 -21.97 4.77
CA ASP A 549 18.76 -21.46 5.05
C ASP A 549 18.72 -20.29 6.06
N ASP A 550 19.87 -19.91 6.61
CA ASP A 550 20.15 -18.63 7.26
C ASP A 550 19.19 -18.25 8.41
N PHE A 551 18.94 -19.18 9.34
CA PHE A 551 18.05 -18.95 10.49
C PHE A 551 18.67 -17.99 11.52
N HIS A 552 18.16 -16.76 11.57
CA HIS A 552 18.53 -15.77 12.56
C HIS A 552 17.49 -15.67 13.66
N VAL A 553 17.88 -16.07 14.87
CA VAL A 553 17.22 -15.69 16.11
C VAL A 553 18.07 -14.61 16.75
N TYR A 554 17.56 -13.39 16.80
CA TYR A 554 18.31 -12.29 17.40
C TYR A 554 18.27 -12.41 18.93
N SER A 555 19.29 -13.06 19.50
CA SER A 555 19.43 -13.29 20.95
C SER A 555 20.12 -12.14 21.69
N THR A 556 20.73 -11.20 20.96
CA THR A 556 21.14 -9.93 21.55
C THR A 556 19.92 -9.03 21.65
N VAL A 557 19.58 -8.67 22.88
CA VAL A 557 18.72 -7.54 23.14
C VAL A 557 19.37 -6.34 22.48
N HIS A 558 18.89 -5.94 21.30
CA HIS A 558 18.87 -4.52 21.00
C HIS A 558 18.00 -3.96 22.12
N ASN A 559 18.66 -3.41 23.15
CA ASN A 559 18.00 -2.62 24.17
C ASN A 559 17.51 -1.37 23.45
N GLN A 560 16.44 -1.51 22.69
CA GLN A 560 15.55 -0.41 22.46
C GLN A 560 14.64 -0.41 23.67
N ASN A 561 15.04 0.33 24.72
CA ASN A 561 14.00 0.88 25.56
C ASN A 561 13.00 1.58 24.63
N ILE A 562 11.72 1.64 24.98
CA ILE A 562 10.82 2.66 24.40
C ILE A 562 11.43 4.08 24.59
N LEU A 563 12.38 4.22 25.52
CA LEU A 563 13.21 5.41 25.70
C LEU A 563 14.23 5.65 24.58
N ASP A 564 14.66 4.60 23.85
CA ASP A 564 15.72 4.62 22.84
C ASP A 564 15.26 4.84 21.40
N LEU A 565 13.99 4.58 21.07
CA LEU A 565 13.40 4.87 19.76
C LEU A 565 13.54 6.37 19.42
N ALA A 566 13.96 6.65 18.20
CA ALA A 566 14.01 8.01 17.69
C ALA A 566 12.60 8.64 17.76
N PRO A 567 12.48 9.93 18.10
CA PRO A 567 11.21 10.63 17.90
C PRO A 567 10.92 10.68 16.39
N ILE A 568 10.00 9.83 15.95
CA ILE A 568 9.54 9.79 14.56
C ILE A 568 8.40 10.78 14.41
N ASN A 569 8.46 11.60 13.37
CA ASN A 569 7.30 12.37 12.97
C ASN A 569 6.45 11.51 12.05
N TRP A 570 5.39 10.94 12.61
CA TRP A 570 4.38 10.22 11.84
C TRP A 570 3.52 11.22 11.06
N ILE A 571 3.25 10.92 9.79
CA ILE A 571 2.32 11.69 8.97
C ILE A 571 0.90 11.46 9.46
N ASP A 572 0.53 10.22 9.78
CA ASP A 572 -0.79 9.86 10.30
C ASP A 572 -0.61 8.80 11.38
N TYR A 573 -1.45 8.84 12.41
CA TYR A 573 -1.41 7.88 13.52
C TYR A 573 -2.40 6.73 13.35
N GLY A 574 -3.25 6.79 12.31
CA GLY A 574 -4.13 5.70 11.91
C GLY A 574 -3.42 4.68 10.99
N PRO A 575 -3.97 3.46 10.87
CA PRO A 575 -3.40 2.40 10.04
C PRO A 575 -3.70 2.59 8.55
N ASP A 576 -4.67 3.42 8.19
CA ASP A 576 -5.18 3.52 6.82
C ASP A 576 -4.74 4.81 6.13
N PHE A 577 -3.45 5.14 6.20
CA PHE A 577 -2.84 6.23 5.43
C PHE A 577 -1.43 5.84 4.95
N TYR A 578 -1.32 5.49 3.68
CA TYR A 578 -0.09 4.97 3.07
C TYR A 578 0.21 5.57 1.69
N ALA A 579 1.45 5.42 1.22
CA ALA A 579 1.93 5.83 -0.10
C ALA A 579 1.56 7.28 -0.47
N GLY A 580 1.53 8.15 0.54
CA GLY A 580 1.14 9.54 0.40
C GLY A 580 2.16 10.33 -0.40
N VAL A 581 1.71 11.03 -1.42
CA VAL A 581 2.56 11.92 -2.24
C VAL A 581 1.91 13.30 -2.39
N THR A 582 2.70 14.29 -2.78
CA THR A 582 2.23 15.66 -3.05
C THR A 582 1.99 15.88 -4.54
N TRP A 583 1.05 16.75 -4.88
CA TRP A 583 0.88 17.20 -6.27
C TRP A 583 2.06 18.06 -6.72
N ASN A 584 2.69 17.67 -7.83
CA ASN A 584 3.62 18.52 -8.57
C ASN A 584 2.90 19.71 -9.22
N ASP A 585 3.66 20.79 -9.44
CA ASP A 585 3.23 22.01 -10.14
C ASP A 585 2.00 22.72 -9.54
N THR A 586 1.72 22.51 -8.25
CA THR A 586 0.76 23.30 -7.45
C THR A 586 1.35 24.59 -6.89
N THR A 587 2.68 24.66 -6.81
CA THR A 587 3.47 25.84 -6.43
C THR A 587 4.14 26.46 -7.64
N LYS A 588 4.25 27.80 -7.66
CA LYS A 588 4.86 28.50 -8.80
C LYS A 588 6.36 28.21 -8.88
N ARG A 589 6.81 27.64 -10.00
CA ARG A 589 8.24 27.52 -10.34
C ARG A 589 8.82 28.90 -10.62
N SER A 590 9.89 29.30 -9.94
CA SER A 590 10.41 30.68 -10.03
C SER A 590 10.89 31.06 -11.44
N ASP A 591 11.37 30.08 -12.20
CA ASP A 591 11.81 30.21 -13.59
C ASP A 591 10.67 30.15 -14.62
N VAL A 592 9.47 29.74 -14.21
CA VAL A 592 8.24 29.77 -15.02
C VAL A 592 7.31 30.92 -14.61
N ALA A 593 7.44 31.41 -13.36
CA ALA A 593 6.56 32.36 -12.67
C ALA A 593 6.43 33.73 -13.34
N ASN A 594 7.34 34.08 -14.26
CA ASN A 594 7.30 35.33 -15.02
C ASN A 594 6.74 35.16 -16.46
N SER A 595 6.06 34.05 -16.78
CA SER A 595 5.61 33.77 -18.16
C SER A 595 4.17 33.22 -18.28
N LYS A 596 3.69 33.20 -19.54
CA LYS A 596 2.41 32.75 -20.16
C LYS A 596 1.56 31.68 -19.42
N TYR A 597 2.13 30.91 -18.51
CA TYR A 597 1.52 29.74 -17.87
C TYR A 597 1.16 29.91 -16.39
N GLY A 598 1.57 31.01 -15.74
CA GLY A 598 1.27 31.26 -14.32
C GLY A 598 -0.22 31.34 -13.97
N LYS A 599 -1.11 31.54 -14.96
CA LYS A 599 -2.57 31.45 -14.82
C LYS A 599 -3.09 30.02 -14.65
N TYR A 600 -2.26 29.01 -14.98
CA TYR A 600 -2.56 27.58 -14.89
C TYR A 600 -1.86 26.89 -13.72
N ILE A 601 -1.24 27.64 -12.81
CA ILE A 601 -0.75 27.13 -11.52
C ILE A 601 -1.73 27.69 -10.49
N PRO A 602 -2.25 26.90 -9.54
CA PRO A 602 -3.44 27.26 -8.78
C PRO A 602 -3.12 28.37 -7.78
N ASP A 603 -3.06 28.07 -6.48
CA ASP A 603 -2.92 29.05 -5.42
C ASP A 603 -1.68 28.84 -4.53
N GLY A 604 -0.75 27.98 -4.94
CA GLY A 604 0.51 27.77 -4.23
C GLY A 604 0.39 26.87 -3.00
N ARG A 605 -0.76 26.23 -2.76
CA ARG A 605 -0.92 25.25 -1.68
C ARG A 605 -0.11 23.98 -1.97
N ARG A 606 0.46 23.38 -0.92
CA ARG A 606 0.96 22.01 -0.97
C ARG A 606 -0.19 21.07 -0.67
N ILE A 607 -0.65 20.33 -1.67
CA ILE A 607 -1.72 19.33 -1.50
C ILE A 607 -1.11 17.94 -1.48
N PHE A 608 -1.60 17.11 -0.57
CA PHE A 608 -1.13 15.77 -0.26
C PHE A 608 -2.31 14.78 -0.26
N LEU A 609 -2.08 13.54 -0.68
CA LEU A 609 -3.08 12.49 -0.72
C LEU A 609 -2.40 11.13 -0.48
N GLY A 610 -2.96 10.32 0.40
CA GLY A 610 -2.54 8.94 0.63
C GLY A 610 -3.58 7.90 0.20
N TRP A 611 -3.12 6.68 -0.05
CA TRP A 611 -3.95 5.49 -0.12
C TRP A 611 -4.55 5.19 1.26
N MET A 612 -5.87 5.03 1.32
CA MET A 612 -6.61 4.78 2.55
C MET A 612 -6.85 3.29 2.76
N SER A 613 -5.77 2.57 3.04
CA SER A 613 -5.77 1.18 3.49
C SER A 613 -4.42 0.82 4.11
N ASN A 614 -4.26 -0.45 4.50
CA ASN A 614 -3.03 -0.98 5.07
C ASN A 614 -2.68 -2.32 4.39
N TRP A 615 -1.41 -2.50 4.02
CA TRP A 615 -0.95 -3.76 3.39
C TRP A 615 -1.25 -5.02 4.24
N ALA A 616 -1.36 -4.87 5.57
CA ALA A 616 -1.71 -5.95 6.48
C ALA A 616 -3.07 -6.64 6.17
N TYR A 617 -4.01 -5.92 5.56
CA TYR A 617 -5.37 -6.44 5.30
C TYR A 617 -6.03 -5.90 4.03
N ALA A 618 -5.35 -5.07 3.25
CA ALA A 618 -5.93 -4.45 2.06
C ALA A 618 -6.53 -5.49 1.11
N GLY A 619 -5.88 -6.65 0.94
CA GLY A 619 -6.32 -7.77 0.11
C GLY A 619 -7.62 -8.47 0.54
N THR A 620 -8.12 -8.23 1.76
CA THR A 620 -9.25 -8.97 2.33
C THR A 620 -10.42 -8.06 2.75
N THR A 621 -10.32 -6.75 2.56
CA THR A 621 -11.41 -5.82 2.88
C THR A 621 -12.71 -6.20 2.14
N PRO A 622 -13.89 -6.10 2.81
CA PRO A 622 -15.15 -6.66 2.30
C PRO A 622 -15.82 -5.73 1.26
N THR A 623 -15.09 -5.34 0.23
CA THR A 623 -15.53 -4.42 -0.83
C THR A 623 -15.53 -5.10 -2.20
N ASP A 624 -16.56 -4.80 -2.99
CA ASP A 624 -16.79 -5.28 -4.36
C ASP A 624 -17.72 -4.29 -5.09
N PRO A 625 -17.59 -4.06 -6.41
CA PRO A 625 -16.60 -4.59 -7.35
C PRO A 625 -15.28 -3.80 -7.36
N TRP A 626 -15.00 -3.06 -6.30
CA TRP A 626 -13.81 -2.23 -6.12
C TRP A 626 -13.11 -2.64 -4.83
N ARG A 627 -11.83 -2.32 -4.72
CA ARG A 627 -11.09 -2.36 -3.48
C ARG A 627 -10.22 -1.13 -3.34
N SER A 628 -10.15 -0.60 -2.11
CA SER A 628 -9.39 0.59 -1.71
C SER A 628 -9.89 1.95 -2.19
N ALA A 629 -9.65 2.95 -1.36
CA ALA A 629 -9.96 4.36 -1.62
C ALA A 629 -8.71 5.20 -1.39
N ASN A 630 -8.70 6.45 -1.88
CA ASN A 630 -7.77 7.44 -1.34
C ASN A 630 -8.39 8.13 -0.13
N SER A 631 -7.54 8.71 0.72
CA SER A 631 -7.92 9.62 1.80
C SER A 631 -8.55 10.91 1.25
N ILE A 632 -9.02 11.78 2.13
CA ILE A 632 -9.30 13.17 1.78
C ILE A 632 -8.01 13.87 1.33
N PRO A 633 -8.00 14.62 0.20
CA PRO A 633 -6.88 15.50 -0.12
C PRO A 633 -6.64 16.53 1.00
N ARG A 634 -5.37 16.69 1.40
CA ARG A 634 -4.96 17.51 2.55
C ARG A 634 -4.07 18.67 2.10
N GLU A 635 -4.40 19.88 2.51
CA GLU A 635 -3.49 21.02 2.48
C GLU A 635 -2.48 20.89 3.61
N MET A 636 -1.19 20.90 3.25
CA MET A 636 -0.06 20.82 4.17
C MET A 636 0.47 22.21 4.50
N LYS A 637 0.82 22.43 5.77
CA LYS A 637 1.65 23.57 6.20
C LYS A 637 2.75 23.10 7.14
N LEU A 638 3.85 23.85 7.18
CA LEU A 638 4.93 23.60 8.14
C LEU A 638 4.87 24.68 9.22
N VAL A 639 4.69 24.26 10.48
CA VAL A 639 4.59 25.17 11.63
C VAL A 639 5.78 25.00 12.56
N ASP A 640 6.18 26.08 13.21
CA ASP A 640 7.27 26.13 14.19
C ASP A 640 6.68 25.91 15.59
N THR A 641 6.96 24.76 16.22
CA THR A 641 6.43 24.38 17.54
C THR A 641 7.57 24.20 18.54
N ASN A 642 7.24 24.14 19.84
CA ASN A 642 8.23 23.82 20.88
C ASN A 642 8.85 22.42 20.70
N ASP A 643 8.12 21.50 20.05
CA ASP A 643 8.58 20.14 19.77
C ASP A 643 9.32 20.05 18.41
N GLY A 644 9.69 21.19 17.81
CA GLY A 644 10.34 21.31 16.49
C GLY A 644 9.37 21.71 15.38
N TYR A 645 9.83 21.72 14.13
CA TYR A 645 8.91 21.94 13.01
C TYR A 645 7.99 20.74 12.85
N LYS A 646 6.69 21.01 12.66
CA LYS A 646 5.68 19.96 12.45
C LYS A 646 4.86 20.27 11.21
N LEU A 647 4.44 19.22 10.51
CA LEU A 647 3.44 19.33 9.46
C LEU A 647 2.05 19.40 10.08
N THR A 648 1.23 20.33 9.60
CA THR A 648 -0.22 20.31 9.83
C THR A 648 -0.94 19.89 8.56
N GLN A 649 -1.98 19.08 8.72
CA GLN A 649 -2.83 18.53 7.66
C GLN A 649 -4.26 19.05 7.77
N GLN A 650 -4.73 19.74 6.74
CA GLN A 650 -6.09 20.27 6.71
C GLN A 650 -6.86 19.72 5.51
N PRO A 651 -8.06 19.17 5.70
CA PRO A 651 -8.95 18.81 4.60
C PRO A 651 -9.10 19.97 3.62
N VAL A 652 -9.01 19.69 2.31
CA VAL A 652 -9.13 20.74 1.30
C VAL A 652 -10.43 21.53 1.44
N ARG A 653 -10.31 22.85 1.38
CA ARG A 653 -11.45 23.78 1.56
C ARG A 653 -12.60 23.54 0.59
N GLU A 654 -12.32 22.93 -0.56
CA GLU A 654 -13.28 22.56 -1.60
C GLU A 654 -14.36 21.58 -1.11
N LEU A 655 -14.10 20.78 -0.06
CA LEU A 655 -15.09 19.92 0.58
C LEU A 655 -16.29 20.68 1.15
N LYS A 656 -16.14 21.98 1.45
CA LYS A 656 -17.26 22.85 1.87
C LYS A 656 -18.38 22.87 0.84
N SER A 657 -18.09 22.64 -0.44
CA SER A 657 -19.10 22.53 -1.50
C SER A 657 -20.08 21.36 -1.31
N LEU A 658 -19.72 20.37 -0.49
CA LEU A 658 -20.53 19.20 -0.14
C LEU A 658 -21.41 19.40 1.09
N GLN A 659 -21.11 20.41 1.91
CA GLN A 659 -21.84 20.65 3.16
C GLN A 659 -23.31 20.97 2.89
N LYS A 660 -24.19 20.33 3.67
CA LYS A 660 -25.60 20.70 3.80
C LYS A 660 -25.79 21.59 5.04
N SER A 661 -27.02 22.04 5.27
CA SER A 661 -27.38 22.66 6.53
C SER A 661 -27.07 21.71 7.71
N PRO A 662 -26.45 22.22 8.78
CA PRO A 662 -26.13 21.42 9.97
C PRO A 662 -27.39 20.80 10.57
N THR A 663 -27.32 19.51 10.91
CA THR A 663 -28.42 18.80 11.60
C THR A 663 -28.40 19.05 13.10
N LYS A 664 -27.26 19.49 13.64
CA LYS A 664 -27.11 19.86 15.04
C LYS A 664 -26.04 20.92 15.21
N GLU A 665 -26.37 21.92 16.00
CA GLU A 665 -25.42 22.90 16.54
C GLU A 665 -25.61 22.98 18.06
N LEU A 666 -24.51 22.97 18.79
CA LEU A 666 -24.45 23.21 20.22
C LEU A 666 -23.45 24.33 20.47
N GLY A 667 -23.86 25.34 21.23
CA GLY A 667 -22.94 26.33 21.79
C GLY A 667 -22.29 25.80 23.08
N LYS A 668 -21.83 26.74 23.93
CA LYS A 668 -21.19 26.40 25.20
C LYS A 668 -22.14 25.58 26.09
N THR A 669 -21.75 24.35 26.43
CA THR A 669 -22.56 23.45 27.26
C THR A 669 -21.68 22.47 28.03
N THR A 670 -22.26 21.82 29.04
CA THR A 670 -21.59 20.77 29.82
C THR A 670 -22.07 19.40 29.34
N VAL A 671 -21.13 18.53 28.99
CA VAL A 671 -21.42 17.11 28.72
C VAL A 671 -21.29 16.37 30.04
N GLN A 672 -22.42 15.91 30.56
CA GLN A 672 -22.49 15.28 31.88
C GLN A 672 -22.32 13.76 31.78
N SER A 673 -21.49 13.19 32.66
CA SER A 673 -21.31 11.73 32.74
C SER A 673 -22.62 11.04 33.13
N GLY A 674 -22.97 9.96 32.43
CA GLY A 674 -24.15 9.12 32.73
C GLY A 674 -25.50 9.80 32.48
N LYS A 675 -25.54 10.86 31.67
CA LYS A 675 -26.78 11.56 31.27
C LYS A 675 -27.18 11.24 29.83
N SER A 676 -28.34 11.74 29.42
CA SER A 676 -28.88 11.51 28.08
C SER A 676 -27.97 12.07 26.99
N ASN A 677 -27.82 11.28 25.92
CA ASN A 677 -27.05 11.65 24.74
C ASN A 677 -27.63 12.90 24.04
N LEU A 678 -26.84 13.97 23.96
CA LEU A 678 -27.22 15.25 23.34
C LEU A 678 -27.39 15.17 21.79
N LEU A 679 -26.96 14.07 21.19
CA LEU A 679 -27.05 13.75 19.77
C LEU A 679 -28.07 12.63 19.45
N SER A 680 -28.93 12.24 20.40
CA SER A 680 -29.86 11.10 20.23
C SER A 680 -30.82 11.20 19.04
N ASN A 681 -31.13 12.41 18.58
CA ASN A 681 -32.00 12.66 17.42
C ASN A 681 -31.22 12.96 16.13
N VAL A 682 -29.90 12.78 16.13
CA VAL A 682 -29.02 13.01 14.99
C VAL A 682 -28.59 11.66 14.41
N SER A 683 -28.69 11.52 13.10
CA SER A 683 -28.17 10.34 12.41
C SER A 683 -27.57 10.72 11.05
N GLY A 684 -26.55 9.97 10.62
CA GLY A 684 -25.92 10.14 9.31
C GLY A 684 -24.76 9.18 9.06
N ASN A 685 -24.51 8.92 7.78
CA ASN A 685 -23.40 8.08 7.30
C ASN A 685 -22.32 8.86 6.54
N THR A 686 -22.57 10.13 6.23
CA THR A 686 -21.67 11.03 5.51
C THR A 686 -21.69 12.38 6.20
N LEU A 687 -20.69 12.65 7.05
CA LEU A 687 -20.70 13.77 7.98
C LEU A 687 -19.34 14.46 8.01
N GLU A 688 -19.39 15.76 8.25
CA GLU A 688 -18.30 16.51 8.86
C GLU A 688 -18.76 16.96 10.25
N ILE A 689 -17.94 16.72 11.28
CA ILE A 689 -18.22 17.10 12.65
C ILE A 689 -17.09 18.00 13.14
N ASN A 690 -17.43 19.22 13.52
CA ASN A 690 -16.50 20.18 14.09
C ASN A 690 -16.82 20.38 15.57
N THR A 691 -15.82 20.27 16.45
CA THR A 691 -16.03 20.39 17.89
C THR A 691 -14.82 21.00 18.59
N GLU A 692 -15.07 21.74 19.67
CA GLU A 692 -14.03 22.28 20.56
C GLU A 692 -14.41 22.02 22.02
N PHE A 693 -13.49 21.43 22.78
CA PHE A 693 -13.65 21.16 24.22
C PHE A 693 -12.66 21.98 25.04
N ASN A 694 -13.06 22.35 26.25
CA ASN A 694 -12.16 22.91 27.26
C ASN A 694 -11.47 21.77 28.02
N VAL A 695 -10.15 21.90 28.18
CA VAL A 695 -9.30 21.01 28.97
C VAL A 695 -8.57 21.87 29.99
N ASN A 696 -9.22 22.11 31.13
CA ASN A 696 -8.69 22.93 32.22
C ASN A 696 -9.01 22.30 33.58
N SER A 697 -8.76 23.01 34.68
CA SER A 697 -9.00 22.51 36.04
C SER A 697 -10.46 22.13 36.35
N SER A 698 -11.43 22.54 35.54
CA SER A 698 -12.84 22.14 35.66
C SER A 698 -13.19 20.85 34.92
N THR A 699 -12.29 20.34 34.06
CA THR A 699 -12.48 19.08 33.35
C THR A 699 -12.23 17.92 34.32
N THR A 700 -13.30 17.25 34.74
CA THR A 700 -13.22 16.09 35.65
C THR A 700 -13.37 14.75 34.94
N ALA A 701 -13.75 14.78 33.66
CA ALA A 701 -13.85 13.59 32.82
C ALA A 701 -12.52 12.83 32.73
N LYS A 702 -12.58 11.51 32.83
CA LYS A 702 -11.45 10.62 32.49
C LYS A 702 -11.28 10.49 30.98
N GLU A 703 -12.40 10.60 30.27
CA GLU A 703 -12.46 10.53 28.81
C GLU A 703 -13.72 11.24 28.33
N PHE A 704 -13.64 11.91 27.19
CA PHE A 704 -14.80 12.49 26.52
C PHE A 704 -14.59 12.54 25.02
N GLY A 705 -15.68 12.63 24.25
CA GLY A 705 -15.57 12.61 22.80
C GLY A 705 -16.89 12.42 22.08
N ILE A 706 -16.80 11.90 20.85
CA ILE A 706 -17.91 11.64 19.96
C ILE A 706 -17.83 10.21 19.47
N LYS A 707 -18.94 9.48 19.59
CA LYS A 707 -19.12 8.20 18.89
C LYS A 707 -19.92 8.43 17.62
N VAL A 708 -19.50 7.77 16.56
CA VAL A 708 -20.15 7.79 15.26
C VAL A 708 -20.49 6.37 14.83
N LYS A 709 -21.29 6.24 13.77
CA LYS A 709 -21.65 4.94 13.20
C LYS A 709 -22.25 3.99 14.23
N MET A 710 -23.04 4.55 15.15
CA MET A 710 -23.68 3.77 16.20
C MET A 710 -24.87 3.00 15.66
N GLY A 711 -24.97 1.74 16.05
CA GLY A 711 -26.08 0.83 15.74
C GLY A 711 -26.17 -0.27 16.78
N THR A 712 -26.90 -1.34 16.47
CA THR A 712 -26.95 -2.53 17.35
C THR A 712 -25.55 -3.14 17.47
N ASN A 713 -24.93 -3.03 18.65
CA ASN A 713 -23.59 -3.52 18.97
C ASN A 713 -22.46 -2.98 18.08
N GLN A 714 -22.66 -1.83 17.43
CA GLN A 714 -21.63 -1.19 16.60
C GLN A 714 -21.43 0.27 17.02
N GLU A 715 -20.19 0.71 17.09
CA GLU A 715 -19.77 2.10 17.31
C GLU A 715 -18.31 2.29 16.86
N THR A 716 -17.98 3.51 16.42
CA THR A 716 -16.60 3.99 16.29
C THR A 716 -16.44 5.16 17.26
N THR A 717 -15.47 5.08 18.16
CA THR A 717 -15.30 6.08 19.23
C THR A 717 -14.13 6.99 18.92
N ILE A 718 -14.36 8.30 18.85
CA ILE A 718 -13.31 9.32 18.76
C ILE A 718 -13.30 10.06 20.09
N GLY A 719 -12.21 9.98 20.84
CA GLY A 719 -12.17 10.50 22.19
C GLY A 719 -10.84 11.12 22.60
N TYR A 720 -10.85 11.73 23.77
CA TYR A 720 -9.69 12.39 24.35
C TYR A 720 -9.55 12.06 25.83
N ASN A 721 -8.34 11.67 26.23
CA ASN A 721 -7.96 11.47 27.63
C ASN A 721 -7.17 12.69 28.13
N PRO A 722 -7.74 13.51 29.04
CA PRO A 722 -7.07 14.72 29.54
C PRO A 722 -5.90 14.43 30.49
N ALA A 723 -5.83 13.26 31.12
CA ALA A 723 -4.74 12.91 32.02
C ALA A 723 -3.43 12.64 31.26
N THR A 724 -3.54 11.99 30.10
CA THR A 724 -2.38 11.65 29.24
C THR A 724 -2.21 12.60 28.06
N SER A 725 -3.15 13.53 27.86
CA SER A 725 -3.25 14.39 26.69
C SER A 725 -3.25 13.60 25.37
N THR A 726 -4.10 12.57 25.29
CA THR A 726 -4.13 11.64 24.17
C THR A 726 -5.44 11.75 23.41
N LEU A 727 -5.37 12.04 22.11
CA LEU A 727 -6.45 11.82 21.15
C LEU A 727 -6.44 10.35 20.75
N PHE A 728 -7.62 9.74 20.62
CA PHE A 728 -7.71 8.38 20.10
C PHE A 728 -8.93 8.18 19.19
N LEU A 729 -8.81 7.16 18.34
CA LEU A 729 -9.89 6.56 17.56
C LEU A 729 -9.95 5.08 17.98
N ASP A 730 -11.13 4.56 18.27
CA ASP A 730 -11.34 3.15 18.60
C ASP A 730 -12.34 2.54 17.61
N ARG A 731 -11.82 1.64 16.77
CA ARG A 731 -12.58 0.88 15.78
C ARG A 731 -12.93 -0.54 16.19
N SER A 732 -12.66 -0.94 17.44
CA SER A 732 -12.89 -2.31 17.94
C SER A 732 -14.34 -2.80 17.83
N LYS A 733 -15.30 -1.88 17.72
CA LYS A 733 -16.74 -2.17 17.53
C LYS A 733 -17.30 -1.61 16.23
N SER A 734 -16.45 -1.30 15.24
CA SER A 734 -16.87 -0.61 14.02
C SER A 734 -17.39 -1.52 12.92
N GLY A 735 -17.72 -2.78 13.20
CA GLY A 735 -18.17 -3.72 12.17
C GLY A 735 -17.93 -5.18 12.53
N GLY A 736 -18.16 -6.06 11.55
CA GLY A 736 -17.84 -7.49 11.64
C GLY A 736 -16.54 -7.89 10.92
N PHE A 737 -15.72 -6.93 10.51
CA PHE A 737 -14.44 -7.20 9.86
C PHE A 737 -13.36 -7.53 10.90
N THR A 738 -12.61 -8.61 10.67
CA THR A 738 -11.52 -9.06 11.54
C THR A 738 -10.20 -8.54 11.00
N TYR A 739 -9.56 -7.65 11.75
CA TYR A 739 -8.20 -7.20 11.47
C TYR A 739 -7.17 -8.21 12.01
N PRO A 740 -5.93 -8.23 11.47
CA PRO A 740 -4.85 -9.04 12.04
C PRO A 740 -4.62 -8.72 13.53
N ASP A 741 -4.35 -9.74 14.34
CA ASP A 741 -4.27 -9.62 15.82
C ASP A 741 -3.20 -8.63 16.32
N TYR A 742 -2.14 -8.41 15.54
CA TYR A 742 -1.07 -7.47 15.89
C TYR A 742 -1.44 -6.00 15.60
N MET A 743 -2.53 -5.74 14.86
CA MET A 743 -2.98 -4.39 14.55
C MET A 743 -3.76 -3.81 15.73
N GLN A 744 -3.38 -2.61 16.15
CA GLN A 744 -4.14 -1.91 17.19
C GLN A 744 -5.50 -1.48 16.64
N LEU A 745 -6.56 -1.83 17.35
CA LEU A 745 -7.93 -1.37 17.02
C LEU A 745 -8.26 -0.01 17.65
N LYS A 746 -7.43 0.44 18.60
CA LYS A 746 -7.51 1.76 19.22
C LYS A 746 -6.23 2.52 18.93
N GLN A 747 -6.30 3.49 18.04
CA GLN A 747 -5.19 4.32 17.61
C GLN A 747 -5.04 5.49 18.58
N GLU A 748 -3.83 5.75 19.04
CA GLU A 748 -3.57 6.79 20.04
C GLU A 748 -2.46 7.76 19.58
N ALA A 749 -2.69 9.05 19.80
CA ALA A 749 -1.74 10.11 19.48
C ALA A 749 -1.70 11.16 20.59
N VAL A 750 -0.50 11.49 21.07
CA VAL A 750 -0.33 12.56 22.05
C VAL A 750 -0.64 13.91 21.40
N MET A 751 -1.64 14.61 21.93
CA MET A 751 -2.14 15.89 21.45
C MET A 751 -2.33 16.85 22.63
N LYS A 752 -1.29 17.62 22.95
CA LYS A 752 -1.33 18.63 24.04
C LYS A 752 -2.44 19.67 23.76
N PRO A 753 -3.22 20.10 24.77
CA PRO A 753 -4.17 21.19 24.61
C PRO A 753 -3.47 22.51 24.23
N ILE A 754 -4.07 23.28 23.33
CA ILE A 754 -3.60 24.62 22.96
C ILE A 754 -4.53 25.63 23.64
N ASN A 755 -3.96 26.50 24.49
CA ASN A 755 -4.73 27.47 25.28
C ASN A 755 -5.87 26.81 26.09
N ASN A 756 -5.58 25.68 26.75
CA ASN A 756 -6.52 24.86 27.51
C ASN A 756 -7.72 24.35 26.69
N LYS A 757 -7.54 24.14 25.39
CA LYS A 757 -8.58 23.66 24.48
C LYS A 757 -8.04 22.56 23.59
N ILE A 758 -8.94 21.70 23.14
CA ILE A 758 -8.71 20.82 22.01
C ILE A 758 -9.77 21.06 20.96
N LYS A 759 -9.39 20.98 19.70
CA LYS A 759 -10.28 21.12 18.55
C LYS A 759 -10.20 19.87 17.69
N LEU A 760 -11.35 19.33 17.30
CA LEU A 760 -11.43 18.18 16.40
C LEU A 760 -12.30 18.54 15.20
N GLN A 761 -11.82 18.17 14.01
CA GLN A 761 -12.59 18.09 12.78
C GLN A 761 -12.60 16.63 12.34
N ILE A 762 -13.79 16.04 12.24
CA ILE A 762 -13.97 14.60 11.99
C ILE A 762 -14.79 14.43 10.72
N PHE A 763 -14.27 13.66 9.77
CA PHE A 763 -14.99 13.25 8.56
C PHE A 763 -15.41 11.79 8.71
N VAL A 764 -16.69 11.52 8.48
CA VAL A 764 -17.26 10.17 8.49
C VAL A 764 -17.81 9.88 7.11
N ASP A 765 -17.39 8.81 6.47
CA ASP A 765 -17.96 8.30 5.21
C ASP A 765 -18.50 6.88 5.44
N LYS A 766 -19.01 6.22 4.39
CA LYS A 766 -19.62 4.89 4.51
C LYS A 766 -18.69 3.86 5.14
N SER A 767 -17.38 3.95 4.89
CA SER A 767 -16.38 2.98 5.35
C SER A 767 -15.09 3.61 5.87
N SER A 768 -15.11 4.87 6.28
CA SER A 768 -13.94 5.54 6.85
C SER A 768 -14.28 6.60 7.88
N VAL A 769 -13.32 6.85 8.76
CA VAL A 769 -13.27 7.99 9.66
C VAL A 769 -11.89 8.64 9.57
N GLU A 770 -11.86 9.94 9.29
CA GLU A 770 -10.63 10.77 9.30
C GLU A 770 -10.77 11.86 10.37
N VAL A 771 -9.85 11.91 11.32
CA VAL A 771 -9.84 12.86 12.44
C VAL A 771 -8.66 13.81 12.31
N PHE A 772 -8.92 15.11 12.39
CA PHE A 772 -7.91 16.17 12.39
C PHE A 772 -7.97 16.94 13.70
N GLY A 773 -6.94 16.76 14.53
CA GLY A 773 -6.81 17.36 15.86
C GLY A 773 -5.97 18.64 15.86
N ASN A 774 -6.41 19.64 16.61
CA ASN A 774 -5.75 20.94 16.80
C ASN A 774 -5.27 21.57 15.49
N ASP A 775 -6.23 21.81 14.60
CA ASP A 775 -5.97 22.37 13.27
C ASP A 775 -4.98 21.53 12.44
N GLY A 776 -5.06 20.20 12.56
CA GLY A 776 -4.35 19.27 11.69
C GLY A 776 -2.95 18.91 12.17
N LEU A 777 -2.54 19.34 13.37
CA LEU A 777 -1.29 18.92 13.99
C LEU A 777 -1.21 17.41 14.20
N ILE A 778 -2.36 16.78 14.41
CA ILE A 778 -2.52 15.33 14.55
C ILE A 778 -3.60 14.88 13.56
N SER A 779 -3.33 13.79 12.84
CA SER A 779 -4.34 13.11 12.03
C SER A 779 -4.41 11.62 12.37
N ILE A 780 -5.62 11.06 12.33
CA ILE A 780 -5.89 9.63 12.49
C ILE A 780 -6.88 9.21 11.41
N THR A 781 -6.50 8.23 10.58
CA THR A 781 -7.29 7.72 9.45
C THR A 781 -7.54 6.22 9.58
N ASP A 782 -8.82 5.85 9.65
CA ASP A 782 -9.24 4.47 9.78
C ASP A 782 -10.33 4.11 8.77
N GLN A 783 -10.16 2.97 8.10
CA GLN A 783 -11.26 2.24 7.49
C GLN A 783 -12.13 1.61 8.59
N ILE A 784 -13.44 1.60 8.34
CA ILE A 784 -14.45 0.99 9.19
C ILE A 784 -15.47 0.25 8.33
N PHE A 785 -16.02 -0.87 8.82
CA PHE A 785 -16.94 -1.71 8.05
C PHE A 785 -18.25 -1.94 8.81
N SER A 786 -18.89 -0.83 9.21
CA SER A 786 -20.15 -0.85 9.97
C SER A 786 -21.36 -1.05 9.05
N ASN A 787 -22.42 -1.66 9.58
CA ASN A 787 -23.67 -1.83 8.83
C ASN A 787 -24.19 -0.48 8.31
N ASP A 788 -24.83 -0.45 7.13
CA ASP A 788 -25.38 0.81 6.61
C ASP A 788 -26.43 1.39 7.57
N SER A 789 -27.16 0.57 8.33
CA SER A 789 -28.12 1.03 9.35
C SER A 789 -27.48 1.69 10.58
N SER A 790 -26.18 1.52 10.80
CA SER A 790 -25.44 2.12 11.92
C SER A 790 -25.12 3.59 11.63
N LYS A 791 -26.12 4.45 11.87
CA LYS A 791 -26.09 5.89 11.56
C LYS A 791 -26.13 6.78 12.81
N GLY A 792 -26.21 6.22 14.01
CA GLY A 792 -26.35 6.98 15.25
C GLY A 792 -25.07 7.71 15.67
N LEU A 793 -25.22 8.73 16.50
CA LEU A 793 -24.11 9.49 17.09
C LEU A 793 -24.32 9.66 18.60
N GLU A 794 -23.22 9.75 19.35
CA GLU A 794 -23.24 10.09 20.78
C GLU A 794 -22.15 11.10 21.11
N LEU A 795 -22.52 12.21 21.77
CA LEU A 795 -21.57 13.09 22.45
C LEU A 795 -21.46 12.62 23.91
N TYR A 796 -20.29 12.13 24.31
CA TYR A 796 -20.14 11.40 25.56
C TYR A 796 -19.06 12.00 26.47
N SER A 797 -19.17 11.67 27.76
CA SER A 797 -18.19 11.96 28.82
C SER A 797 -18.25 10.83 29.85
N THR A 798 -17.10 10.30 30.27
CA THR A 798 -17.00 9.22 31.26
C THR A 798 -16.11 9.61 32.44
N GLY A 799 -16.41 9.07 33.62
CA GLY A 799 -15.63 9.31 34.84
C GLY A 799 -15.72 10.73 35.42
N GLY A 800 -16.46 11.63 34.77
CA GLY A 800 -16.64 13.02 35.16
C GLY A 800 -17.20 13.84 33.99
N ASN A 801 -17.31 15.15 34.18
CA ASN A 801 -17.91 16.06 33.20
C ASN A 801 -16.83 16.74 32.36
N THR A 802 -17.18 17.08 31.11
CA THR A 802 -16.38 17.96 30.26
C THR A 802 -17.19 19.17 29.80
N SER A 803 -16.51 20.27 29.49
CA SER A 803 -17.13 21.47 28.94
C SER A 803 -16.86 21.55 27.44
N LEU A 804 -17.93 21.64 26.67
CA LEU A 804 -17.92 21.88 25.23
C LEU A 804 -18.04 23.39 24.98
N ASN A 805 -17.20 23.94 24.10
CA ASN A 805 -17.35 25.31 23.61
C ASN A 805 -18.33 25.38 22.44
N TYR A 806 -18.18 24.47 21.47
CA TYR A 806 -19.15 24.30 20.40
C TYR A 806 -19.08 22.89 19.80
N LEU A 807 -20.18 22.46 19.17
CA LEU A 807 -20.23 21.31 18.27
C LEU A 807 -21.15 21.61 17.09
N LYS A 808 -20.74 21.16 15.91
CA LYS A 808 -21.50 21.30 14.66
C LYS A 808 -21.44 19.98 13.89
N VAL A 809 -22.60 19.35 13.67
CA VAL A 809 -22.75 18.13 12.84
C VAL A 809 -23.31 18.53 11.49
N ILE A 810 -22.54 18.32 10.44
CA ILE A 810 -22.83 18.79 9.08
C ILE A 810 -22.93 17.58 8.16
N PRO A 811 -24.12 17.23 7.65
CA PRO A 811 -24.23 16.22 6.61
C PRO A 811 -23.54 16.65 5.32
N LEU A 812 -22.86 15.72 4.67
CA LEU A 812 -22.25 15.93 3.36
C LEU A 812 -23.09 15.24 2.27
N LYS A 813 -23.32 15.92 1.15
CA LYS A 813 -23.81 15.26 -0.08
C LYS A 813 -22.67 14.46 -0.71
N ALA A 814 -23.00 13.44 -1.49
CA ALA A 814 -22.02 12.74 -2.30
C ALA A 814 -21.35 13.71 -3.28
N ALA A 815 -20.04 13.58 -3.45
CA ALA A 815 -19.36 14.26 -4.54
C ALA A 815 -19.74 13.62 -5.88
N LYS A 816 -19.55 14.37 -6.97
CA LYS A 816 -19.82 13.90 -8.31
C LYS A 816 -18.64 13.05 -8.78
N PHE A 817 -18.92 11.77 -9.05
CA PHE A 817 -17.98 10.86 -9.68
C PHE A 817 -18.53 10.44 -11.03
N THR A 818 -17.70 10.59 -12.06
CA THR A 818 -18.04 10.19 -13.42
C THR A 818 -17.15 9.00 -13.79
N PRO A 819 -17.69 7.77 -13.88
CA PRO A 819 -16.90 6.61 -14.30
C PRO A 819 -16.44 6.79 -15.75
N TYR A 820 -15.40 6.05 -16.14
CA TYR A 820 -14.96 6.08 -17.52
C TYR A 820 -16.04 5.48 -18.42
N VAL A 821 -16.40 6.25 -19.45
CA VAL A 821 -17.27 5.79 -20.53
C VAL A 821 -16.66 6.30 -21.82
N LYS A 822 -16.38 5.39 -22.75
CA LYS A 822 -15.83 5.69 -24.07
C LYS A 822 -16.90 6.38 -24.92
N LYS A 823 -16.98 7.71 -24.78
CA LYS A 823 -18.01 8.54 -25.43
C LYS A 823 -17.96 8.47 -26.95
N GLN A 824 -16.76 8.35 -27.51
CA GLN A 824 -16.53 8.15 -28.92
C GLN A 824 -15.76 6.86 -29.11
N LEU A 825 -16.43 5.89 -29.72
CA LEU A 825 -15.82 4.64 -30.10
C LEU A 825 -14.99 4.86 -31.38
N PRO A 826 -13.87 4.14 -31.57
CA PRO A 826 -13.05 4.23 -32.77
C PRO A 826 -13.76 3.67 -34.02
N TYR A 827 -15.02 3.28 -33.90
CA TYR A 827 -15.87 2.67 -34.92
C TYR A 827 -17.30 3.21 -34.81
N ASP A 828 -18.09 3.03 -35.88
CA ASP A 828 -19.54 3.20 -35.83
C ASP A 828 -20.19 1.94 -35.26
N PRO A 829 -20.81 1.97 -34.06
CA PRO A 829 -21.36 0.78 -33.41
C PRO A 829 -22.50 0.11 -34.17
N LYS A 830 -23.07 0.80 -35.17
CA LYS A 830 -24.11 0.24 -36.04
C LYS A 830 -23.53 -0.53 -37.22
N LYS A 831 -22.23 -0.39 -37.51
CA LYS A 831 -21.55 -0.97 -38.68
C LYS A 831 -20.54 -2.06 -38.36
N VAL A 832 -20.34 -2.39 -37.08
CA VAL A 832 -19.47 -3.51 -36.71
C VAL A 832 -20.08 -4.84 -37.17
N PRO A 833 -19.27 -5.83 -37.59
CA PRO A 833 -19.74 -7.15 -37.96
C PRO A 833 -20.34 -7.91 -36.76
N ASN A 834 -21.05 -9.01 -37.04
CA ASN A 834 -21.59 -9.90 -36.00
C ASN A 834 -20.67 -11.10 -35.70
N ASN A 835 -19.42 -11.05 -36.16
CA ASN A 835 -18.38 -12.06 -35.98
C ASN A 835 -17.02 -11.41 -35.72
N VAL A 836 -16.11 -12.18 -35.15
CA VAL A 836 -14.67 -11.85 -35.13
C VAL A 836 -14.13 -12.10 -36.54
N ILE A 837 -13.54 -11.08 -37.15
CA ILE A 837 -12.91 -11.21 -38.48
C ILE A 837 -11.64 -12.02 -38.28
N ASN A 838 -11.47 -13.11 -39.04
CA ASN A 838 -10.30 -13.97 -38.96
C ASN A 838 -10.06 -14.45 -37.52
N GLY A 839 -11.13 -14.88 -36.84
CA GLY A 839 -11.06 -15.45 -35.48
C GLY A 839 -10.49 -16.87 -35.45
N GLU A 840 -10.51 -17.51 -36.61
CA GLU A 840 -9.92 -18.81 -36.93
C GLU A 840 -8.47 -18.73 -37.41
N PHE A 841 -7.94 -17.52 -37.70
CA PHE A 841 -6.57 -17.28 -38.17
C PHE A 841 -6.17 -17.94 -39.51
N GLU A 842 -7.12 -18.52 -40.24
CA GLU A 842 -6.88 -19.30 -41.48
C GLU A 842 -6.44 -18.46 -42.69
N THR A 843 -6.49 -17.13 -42.60
CA THR A 843 -5.90 -16.24 -43.61
C THR A 843 -4.37 -16.30 -43.63
N GLY A 844 -3.75 -16.83 -42.57
CA GLY A 844 -2.30 -16.90 -42.40
C GLY A 844 -1.67 -15.58 -41.95
N ASP A 845 -2.48 -14.57 -41.62
CA ASP A 845 -2.03 -13.27 -41.09
C ASP A 845 -2.96 -12.76 -39.97
N LEU A 846 -2.66 -11.56 -39.44
CA LEU A 846 -3.42 -10.92 -38.37
C LEU A 846 -4.52 -9.97 -38.89
N THR A 847 -5.07 -10.19 -40.09
CA THR A 847 -6.16 -9.38 -40.64
C THR A 847 -7.31 -9.29 -39.65
N GLY A 848 -7.80 -8.07 -39.37
CA GLY A 848 -8.86 -7.85 -38.40
C GLY A 848 -8.39 -7.76 -36.94
N TRP A 849 -7.10 -7.92 -36.66
CA TRP A 849 -6.51 -7.78 -35.33
C TRP A 849 -5.52 -6.61 -35.27
N THR A 850 -5.35 -6.03 -34.09
CA THR A 850 -4.48 -4.87 -33.84
C THR A 850 -3.68 -5.11 -32.57
N ALA A 851 -2.35 -5.11 -32.71
CA ALA A 851 -1.42 -5.11 -31.60
C ALA A 851 -1.25 -3.69 -31.05
N SER A 852 -1.15 -3.54 -29.72
CA SER A 852 -0.86 -2.24 -29.08
C SER A 852 0.46 -2.28 -28.30
N GLY A 853 1.26 -1.21 -28.39
CA GLY A 853 2.53 -1.09 -27.66
C GLY A 853 3.61 -2.06 -28.17
N SER A 854 4.35 -2.69 -27.25
CA SER A 854 5.38 -3.71 -27.55
C SER A 854 4.83 -4.98 -28.20
N ALA A 855 3.50 -5.17 -28.22
CA ALA A 855 2.81 -6.36 -28.72
C ALA A 855 3.02 -6.66 -30.22
N ALA A 856 3.47 -5.67 -31.01
CA ALA A 856 3.66 -5.84 -32.45
C ALA A 856 4.69 -6.93 -32.80
N ASN A 857 5.62 -7.21 -31.88
CA ASN A 857 6.60 -8.29 -32.02
C ASN A 857 6.24 -9.53 -31.18
N THR A 858 5.16 -9.51 -30.41
CA THR A 858 4.75 -10.63 -29.54
C THR A 858 3.96 -11.66 -30.32
N PHE A 859 2.92 -11.24 -31.05
CA PHE A 859 1.96 -12.18 -31.64
C PHE A 859 2.22 -12.45 -33.11
N ALA A 860 2.15 -13.72 -33.51
CA ALA A 860 2.23 -14.14 -34.90
C ALA A 860 1.29 -15.33 -35.19
N VAL A 861 1.03 -15.58 -36.46
CA VAL A 861 0.27 -16.74 -36.92
C VAL A 861 1.23 -17.89 -37.22
N SER A 862 0.99 -19.06 -36.63
CA SER A 862 1.80 -20.26 -36.81
C SER A 862 1.04 -21.32 -37.60
N SER A 863 1.75 -22.08 -38.44
CA SER A 863 1.23 -23.28 -39.11
C SER A 863 1.79 -24.58 -38.53
N ALA A 864 2.46 -24.53 -37.37
CA ALA A 864 3.07 -25.70 -36.75
C ALA A 864 2.05 -26.83 -36.54
N THR A 865 2.44 -28.06 -36.89
CA THR A 865 1.59 -29.25 -36.73
C THR A 865 1.92 -30.04 -35.48
N THR A 866 3.19 -30.00 -35.05
CA THR A 866 3.72 -30.68 -33.88
C THR A 866 4.31 -29.70 -32.89
N TYR A 867 4.39 -30.08 -31.62
CA TYR A 867 5.14 -29.36 -30.59
C TYR A 867 6.63 -29.31 -30.95
N LEU A 868 7.43 -28.58 -30.16
CA LEU A 868 8.89 -28.53 -30.30
C LEU A 868 9.55 -29.92 -30.26
N ASP A 869 8.93 -30.90 -29.60
CA ASP A 869 9.41 -32.29 -29.52
C ASP A 869 9.15 -33.13 -30.79
N SER A 870 8.44 -32.58 -31.78
CA SER A 870 8.06 -33.24 -33.04
C SER A 870 7.21 -34.52 -32.91
N ASN A 871 6.78 -34.89 -31.70
CA ASN A 871 6.08 -36.15 -31.41
C ASN A 871 4.61 -35.95 -31.00
N HIS A 872 4.25 -34.75 -30.54
CA HIS A 872 2.88 -34.43 -30.12
C HIS A 872 2.24 -33.40 -31.05
N LEU A 873 0.95 -33.58 -31.37
CA LEU A 873 0.19 -32.70 -32.25
C LEU A 873 -0.53 -31.60 -31.46
N TYR A 874 -0.55 -30.37 -32.00
CA TYR A 874 -1.34 -29.24 -31.47
C TYR A 874 -2.85 -29.52 -31.39
N ASN A 875 -3.38 -30.42 -32.21
CA ASN A 875 -4.84 -30.64 -32.36
C ASN A 875 -5.62 -29.35 -32.68
N LYS A 876 -4.96 -28.40 -33.35
CA LYS A 876 -5.55 -27.18 -33.90
C LYS A 876 -6.67 -27.47 -34.90
N GLN A 877 -7.58 -26.52 -35.06
CA GLN A 877 -8.52 -26.48 -36.16
C GLN A 877 -7.83 -25.88 -37.38
N GLY A 878 -8.05 -26.41 -38.57
CA GLY A 878 -7.49 -25.81 -39.79
C GLY A 878 -5.96 -25.85 -39.89
N LYS A 879 -5.40 -24.89 -40.63
CA LYS A 879 -3.98 -24.80 -40.98
C LYS A 879 -3.19 -23.88 -40.06
N TYR A 880 -3.82 -22.86 -39.48
CA TYR A 880 -3.15 -21.77 -38.79
C TYR A 880 -3.73 -21.54 -37.40
N PHE A 881 -2.94 -20.96 -36.50
CA PHE A 881 -3.39 -20.52 -35.18
C PHE A 881 -2.58 -19.31 -34.73
N LEU A 882 -3.10 -18.53 -33.78
CA LEU A 882 -2.38 -17.44 -33.16
C LEU A 882 -1.46 -17.96 -32.06
N SER A 883 -0.22 -17.46 -32.00
CA SER A 883 0.73 -17.78 -30.94
C SER A 883 1.54 -16.54 -30.55
N SER A 884 1.85 -16.39 -29.26
CA SER A 884 2.85 -15.44 -28.78
C SER A 884 4.28 -16.01 -28.70
N GLY A 885 4.47 -17.32 -28.80
CA GLY A 885 5.79 -17.97 -28.67
C GLY A 885 6.63 -17.98 -29.96
N VAL A 886 6.04 -17.67 -31.12
CA VAL A 886 6.74 -17.75 -32.42
C VAL A 886 7.97 -16.84 -32.49
N ASN A 887 7.91 -15.67 -31.87
CA ASN A 887 9.01 -14.70 -31.85
C ASN A 887 9.88 -14.83 -30.57
N GLY A 888 9.69 -15.88 -29.79
CA GLY A 888 10.31 -16.13 -28.50
C GLY A 888 9.44 -15.71 -27.32
N ASP A 889 9.63 -16.39 -26.20
CA ASP A 889 8.77 -16.35 -25.00
C ASP A 889 9.05 -15.15 -24.07
N ASP A 890 9.97 -14.27 -24.45
CA ASP A 890 10.29 -13.04 -23.69
C ASP A 890 9.48 -11.82 -24.16
N ASN A 891 8.72 -11.94 -25.25
CA ASN A 891 7.95 -10.84 -25.80
C ASN A 891 6.61 -10.68 -25.09
N ARG A 892 6.21 -9.43 -24.82
CA ARG A 892 5.00 -9.10 -24.06
C ARG A 892 4.08 -8.14 -24.78
N GLY A 893 2.77 -8.35 -24.65
CA GLY A 893 1.79 -7.38 -25.07
C GLY A 893 0.35 -7.88 -25.15
N ILE A 894 -0.46 -7.06 -25.82
CA ILE A 894 -1.89 -7.31 -26.05
C ILE A 894 -2.20 -7.27 -27.55
N LEU A 895 -2.92 -8.29 -28.02
CA LEU A 895 -3.57 -8.30 -29.33
C LEU A 895 -5.09 -8.14 -29.18
N LYS A 896 -5.69 -7.24 -29.96
CA LYS A 896 -7.14 -6.98 -29.93
C LYS A 896 -7.77 -7.32 -31.27
N SER A 897 -8.91 -8.00 -31.26
CA SER A 897 -9.69 -8.22 -32.48
C SER A 897 -10.37 -6.93 -32.95
N ASN A 898 -10.99 -6.99 -34.11
CA ASN A 898 -11.98 -6.01 -34.52
C ASN A 898 -13.12 -6.00 -33.50
N TYR A 899 -13.79 -4.85 -33.41
CA TYR A 899 -15.05 -4.76 -32.70
C TYR A 899 -16.13 -5.55 -33.45
N PHE A 900 -16.97 -6.26 -32.71
CA PHE A 900 -18.10 -7.02 -33.22
C PHE A 900 -19.32 -6.85 -32.32
N LYS A 901 -20.51 -6.94 -32.90
CA LYS A 901 -21.76 -6.94 -32.15
C LYS A 901 -22.14 -8.36 -31.77
N LEU A 902 -22.32 -8.62 -30.46
CA LEU A 902 -22.71 -9.96 -30.01
C LEU A 902 -24.12 -10.31 -30.49
N ALA A 903 -24.23 -11.38 -31.27
CA ALA A 903 -25.47 -11.85 -31.90
C ALA A 903 -25.74 -13.33 -31.56
N GLY A 904 -26.63 -14.00 -32.31
CA GLY A 904 -26.90 -15.44 -32.16
C GLY A 904 -27.52 -15.80 -30.81
N ASP A 905 -27.12 -16.94 -30.24
CA ASP A 905 -27.50 -17.35 -28.88
C ASP A 905 -26.68 -16.61 -27.78
N GLY A 906 -25.62 -15.89 -28.19
CA GLY A 906 -24.74 -15.13 -27.30
C GLY A 906 -23.57 -15.94 -26.73
N LYS A 907 -23.34 -17.18 -27.20
CA LYS A 907 -22.19 -17.98 -26.81
C LYS A 907 -20.99 -17.74 -27.72
N ILE A 908 -19.80 -17.71 -27.13
CA ILE A 908 -18.52 -17.60 -27.84
C ILE A 908 -17.72 -18.86 -27.56
N ASN A 909 -17.27 -19.53 -28.62
CA ASN A 909 -16.46 -20.74 -28.56
C ASN A 909 -15.08 -20.47 -29.14
N PHE A 910 -14.04 -21.02 -28.54
CA PHE A 910 -12.68 -20.97 -29.07
C PHE A 910 -11.83 -22.10 -28.50
N LYS A 911 -10.62 -22.23 -29.01
CA LYS A 911 -9.58 -23.12 -28.48
C LYS A 911 -8.43 -22.28 -27.92
N VAL A 912 -7.90 -22.71 -26.78
CA VAL A 912 -6.74 -22.08 -26.14
C VAL A 912 -5.77 -23.13 -25.62
N SER A 913 -4.47 -22.87 -25.74
CA SER A 913 -3.37 -23.68 -25.16
C SER A 913 -2.21 -22.77 -24.73
N GLY A 914 -1.13 -23.36 -24.23
CA GLY A 914 0.00 -22.65 -23.64
C GLY A 914 -0.23 -22.36 -22.15
N GLY A 915 0.31 -21.25 -21.70
CA GLY A 915 0.35 -20.80 -20.31
C GLY A 915 -1.01 -20.67 -19.63
N ASN A 916 -1.04 -20.90 -18.31
CA ASN A 916 -2.24 -20.94 -17.49
C ASN A 916 -2.36 -19.78 -16.47
N GLN A 917 -1.53 -18.74 -16.62
CA GLN A 917 -1.48 -17.63 -15.68
C GLN A 917 -2.67 -16.67 -15.91
N SER A 918 -3.74 -16.81 -15.13
CA SER A 918 -5.02 -16.11 -15.36
C SER A 918 -4.99 -14.58 -15.35
N ASP A 919 -3.91 -13.98 -14.86
CA ASP A 919 -3.67 -12.54 -14.84
C ASP A 919 -2.57 -12.09 -15.81
N ARG A 920 -1.80 -13.02 -16.42
CA ARG A 920 -0.68 -12.71 -17.31
C ARG A 920 -0.86 -13.24 -18.73
N GLU A 921 -1.47 -14.41 -18.89
CA GLU A 921 -1.59 -15.16 -20.15
C GLU A 921 -3.04 -15.61 -20.32
N TYR A 922 -3.84 -14.83 -21.03
CA TYR A 922 -5.27 -15.15 -21.16
C TYR A 922 -5.91 -14.52 -22.39
N VAL A 923 -7.03 -15.13 -22.80
CA VAL A 923 -7.99 -14.56 -23.75
C VAL A 923 -9.11 -13.92 -22.93
N ALA A 924 -9.55 -12.72 -23.31
CA ALA A 924 -10.65 -12.02 -22.67
C ALA A 924 -11.71 -11.54 -23.68
N LEU A 925 -12.98 -11.58 -23.25
CA LEU A 925 -14.07 -10.86 -23.91
C LEU A 925 -14.23 -9.49 -23.27
N VAL A 926 -14.11 -8.43 -24.06
CA VAL A 926 -14.07 -7.06 -23.56
C VAL A 926 -15.21 -6.23 -24.12
N ARG A 927 -15.86 -5.43 -23.27
CA ARG A 927 -16.93 -4.52 -23.66
C ARG A 927 -16.38 -3.26 -24.29
N GLY A 928 -16.79 -2.94 -25.52
CA GLY A 928 -16.25 -1.81 -26.26
C GLY A 928 -16.58 -0.44 -25.67
N SER A 929 -17.69 -0.29 -24.93
CA SER A 929 -18.16 1.01 -24.41
C SER A 929 -17.33 1.59 -23.27
N ASP A 930 -16.56 0.77 -22.57
CA ASP A 930 -15.79 1.15 -21.38
C ASP A 930 -14.55 0.27 -21.16
N ASP A 931 -14.20 -0.57 -22.14
CA ASP A 931 -13.05 -1.48 -22.12
C ASP A 931 -13.05 -2.45 -20.92
N LYS A 932 -14.24 -2.73 -20.34
CA LYS A 932 -14.39 -3.68 -19.22
C LYS A 932 -14.28 -5.13 -19.67
N GLN A 933 -13.39 -5.90 -19.04
CA GLN A 933 -13.31 -7.36 -19.24
C GLN A 933 -14.54 -8.06 -18.63
N LEU A 934 -15.16 -8.95 -19.40
CA LEU A 934 -16.41 -9.64 -19.05
C LEU A 934 -16.21 -11.12 -18.77
N PHE A 935 -15.28 -11.76 -19.49
CA PHE A 935 -14.89 -13.15 -19.35
C PHE A 935 -13.39 -13.26 -19.65
N THR A 936 -12.73 -14.25 -19.05
CA THR A 936 -11.34 -14.63 -19.34
C THR A 936 -11.20 -16.14 -19.41
N ALA A 937 -10.14 -16.63 -20.08
CA ALA A 937 -9.75 -18.03 -20.12
C ALA A 937 -8.26 -18.15 -20.43
N THR A 938 -7.63 -19.18 -19.91
CA THR A 938 -6.21 -19.46 -20.06
C THR A 938 -5.97 -20.78 -20.77
N GLY A 939 -4.72 -21.05 -21.13
CA GLY A 939 -4.25 -22.39 -21.44
C GLY A 939 -4.16 -23.27 -20.19
N SER A 940 -3.29 -24.27 -20.22
CA SER A 940 -3.14 -25.27 -19.15
C SER A 940 -1.70 -25.73 -18.95
N ASN A 941 -0.73 -24.88 -19.29
CA ASN A 941 0.70 -25.21 -19.37
C ASN A 941 0.95 -26.44 -20.26
N ASP A 942 0.26 -26.48 -21.39
CA ASP A 942 0.32 -27.55 -22.38
C ASP A 942 0.03 -26.93 -23.75
N GLU A 943 0.74 -27.35 -24.78
CA GLU A 943 0.52 -26.94 -26.17
C GLU A 943 -0.80 -27.51 -26.75
N ALA A 944 -1.43 -28.48 -26.07
CA ALA A 944 -2.70 -29.08 -26.49
C ALA A 944 -3.86 -28.09 -26.39
N PHE A 945 -4.53 -27.81 -27.52
CA PHE A 945 -5.72 -26.97 -27.55
C PHE A 945 -6.89 -27.54 -26.74
N LYS A 946 -7.41 -26.73 -25.82
CA LYS A 946 -8.64 -26.99 -25.07
C LYS A 946 -9.76 -26.09 -25.54
N LYS A 947 -10.97 -26.64 -25.66
CA LYS A 947 -12.16 -25.87 -26.02
C LYS A 947 -12.66 -25.06 -24.82
N VAL A 948 -13.02 -23.81 -25.07
CA VAL A 948 -13.66 -22.89 -24.13
C VAL A 948 -14.98 -22.43 -24.74
N GLU A 949 -16.03 -22.41 -23.92
CA GLU A 949 -17.32 -21.80 -24.24
C GLU A 949 -17.64 -20.74 -23.17
N TRP A 950 -17.88 -19.50 -23.61
CA TRP A 950 -18.42 -18.44 -22.76
C TRP A 950 -19.88 -18.19 -23.08
N ASP A 951 -20.76 -18.25 -22.07
CA ASP A 951 -22.14 -17.77 -22.18
C ASP A 951 -22.20 -16.26 -21.90
N ALA A 952 -22.08 -15.47 -22.96
CA ALA A 952 -22.18 -14.02 -22.94
C ALA A 952 -23.60 -13.51 -23.27
N SER A 953 -24.64 -14.36 -23.17
CA SER A 953 -26.01 -14.03 -23.61
C SER A 953 -26.59 -12.76 -22.98
N LYS A 954 -26.22 -12.42 -21.73
CA LYS A 954 -26.61 -11.15 -21.07
C LYS A 954 -26.09 -9.88 -21.75
N TYR A 955 -25.09 -10.00 -22.63
CA TYR A 955 -24.47 -8.89 -23.35
C TYR A 955 -24.88 -8.82 -24.83
N LYS A 956 -25.88 -9.60 -25.25
CA LYS A 956 -26.38 -9.59 -26.63
C LYS A 956 -26.74 -8.17 -27.10
N GLY A 957 -26.33 -7.86 -28.33
CA GLY A 957 -26.50 -6.56 -28.95
C GLY A 957 -25.50 -5.49 -28.52
N GLN A 958 -24.66 -5.76 -27.50
CA GLN A 958 -23.53 -4.89 -27.16
C GLN A 958 -22.40 -5.10 -28.17
N VAL A 959 -21.56 -4.07 -28.31
CA VAL A 959 -20.35 -4.18 -29.12
C VAL A 959 -19.17 -4.55 -28.22
N LEU A 960 -18.49 -5.63 -28.59
CA LEU A 960 -17.43 -6.28 -27.85
C LEU A 960 -16.19 -6.42 -28.74
N TYR A 961 -15.07 -6.82 -28.16
CA TYR A 961 -13.88 -7.29 -28.87
C TYR A 961 -13.20 -8.40 -28.06
N ILE A 962 -12.40 -9.23 -28.72
CA ILE A 962 -11.54 -10.22 -28.06
C ILE A 962 -10.17 -9.60 -27.82
N GLN A 963 -9.62 -9.85 -26.65
CA GLN A 963 -8.27 -9.47 -26.28
C GLN A 963 -7.47 -10.74 -25.97
N VAL A 964 -6.28 -10.87 -26.52
CA VAL A 964 -5.30 -11.91 -26.16
C VAL A 964 -4.14 -11.20 -25.47
N VAL A 965 -3.81 -11.65 -24.26
CA VAL A 965 -2.84 -11.02 -23.37
C VAL A 965 -1.72 -11.99 -23.09
N ASP A 966 -0.49 -11.50 -23.21
CA ASP A 966 0.71 -12.19 -22.76
C ASP A 966 1.67 -11.20 -22.09
N TYR A 967 1.82 -11.35 -20.78
CA TYR A 967 2.70 -10.55 -19.93
C TYR A 967 3.75 -11.39 -19.19
N ASN A 968 3.78 -12.70 -19.43
CA ASN A 968 4.66 -13.60 -18.71
C ASN A 968 6.04 -13.67 -19.40
N VAL A 969 7.05 -14.25 -18.74
CA VAL A 969 8.41 -14.43 -19.29
C VAL A 969 8.96 -15.80 -18.91
N GLY A 970 9.79 -16.40 -19.78
CA GLY A 970 10.49 -17.68 -19.54
C GLY A 970 10.16 -18.77 -20.56
N GLY A 971 10.95 -19.86 -20.60
CA GLY A 971 10.97 -20.86 -21.70
C GLY A 971 9.73 -21.77 -21.90
N SER A 972 8.57 -21.35 -21.42
CA SER A 972 7.25 -21.95 -21.69
C SER A 972 6.12 -20.90 -21.59
N SER A 973 6.46 -19.62 -21.69
CA SER A 973 5.61 -18.47 -21.43
C SER A 973 5.00 -17.95 -22.74
N HIS A 974 3.96 -18.61 -23.21
CA HIS A 974 3.19 -18.15 -24.36
C HIS A 974 1.75 -18.64 -24.30
N ILE A 975 0.86 -17.98 -25.03
CA ILE A 975 -0.53 -18.38 -25.21
C ILE A 975 -0.81 -18.61 -26.70
N ASN A 976 -1.50 -19.72 -26.97
CA ASN A 976 -1.98 -20.03 -28.31
C ASN A 976 -3.50 -19.95 -28.34
N VAL A 977 -4.06 -19.39 -29.42
CA VAL A 977 -5.51 -19.22 -29.58
C VAL A 977 -5.92 -19.61 -30.98
N ASP A 978 -7.06 -20.29 -31.10
CA ASP A 978 -7.57 -20.81 -32.36
C ASP A 978 -9.11 -20.85 -32.36
N ASP A 979 -9.71 -20.86 -33.54
CA ASP A 979 -11.12 -21.18 -33.80
C ASP A 979 -12.15 -20.32 -33.00
N ILE A 980 -11.92 -19.00 -32.91
CA ILE A 980 -12.85 -18.09 -32.22
C ILE A 980 -14.12 -17.86 -33.04
N ASN A 981 -15.24 -18.38 -32.54
CA ASN A 981 -16.53 -18.36 -33.22
C ASN A 981 -17.67 -17.92 -32.28
N ILE A 982 -18.63 -17.18 -32.83
CA ILE A 982 -19.87 -16.82 -32.15
C ILE A 982 -20.96 -17.80 -32.59
N SER A 983 -21.53 -18.53 -31.62
CA SER A 983 -22.57 -19.52 -31.90
C SER A 983 -23.81 -18.85 -32.50
N GLN A 984 -24.24 -19.40 -33.64
CA GLN A 984 -25.46 -18.98 -34.30
C GLN A 984 -26.61 -19.83 -33.78
N SER A 985 -27.74 -19.20 -33.45
CA SER A 985 -28.96 -19.96 -33.13
C SER A 985 -29.38 -20.76 -34.37
N ASN A 986 -29.40 -22.09 -34.27
CA ASN A 986 -30.04 -22.95 -35.25
C ASN A 986 -31.54 -22.62 -35.28
N ILE A 987 -31.93 -21.68 -36.14
CA ILE A 987 -33.32 -21.56 -36.58
C ILE A 987 -33.53 -22.75 -37.50
N SER A 988 -34.05 -23.84 -36.95
CA SER A 988 -34.73 -24.87 -37.73
C SER A 988 -35.82 -24.15 -38.53
N THR A 989 -35.58 -24.00 -39.84
CA THR A 989 -36.65 -23.72 -40.79
C THR A 989 -37.40 -25.02 -41.03
N LYS A 990 -38.46 -25.20 -40.22
CA LYS A 990 -39.48 -26.27 -40.26
C LYS A 990 -39.03 -27.70 -39.96
#